data_AF-A0A1W0X7L6-F1
#
_entry.id   AF-A0A1W0X7L6-F1
#
_cell.length_a   1.000
_cell.length_b   1.000
_cell.length_c   1.000
_cell.angle_alpha   90.00
_cell.angle_beta   90.00
_cell.angle_gamma   90.00
#
_symmetry.space_group_name_H-M   'P 1'
#
loop_
_entity.id
_entity.type
_entity.pdbx_description
1 polymer ?
#
loop_
_entity_poly.entity_id
_entity_poly.type
_entity_poly.pdbx_seq_one_letter_code
_entity_poly.pdbx_strand_id
1 'polypeptide(L)'
;MIGIFFPQEVAAPGADADICGVPVITPDALGPSPISRIVGGQEAKPHSWPWHASIEQRAIHPERDQGALRCGATIIGRQTLLTTAECALFKINSEGNFSSTFVVRVGDYNRSTVGKIESVHNVSHVTVHPNYNGIMGNLDYDIAILHLQNPLEFIDEVSPICLPRVDRDPKNGEDCVATGFGTTQSSFTATSQSSFAASSRTLQQITLQTVSRKICSDNYVNQPSQLTDRMICASARGKDTCQGDGGGPLVWRSGIVSYELIGITSWGSGCGLIGKPGVFVRVGSFVRWVLEHSNDNSIQCSGSETQAPTVVTMLTSTTANTETSPIANDSWKVILGSVLCVVFILALLFVAAFLRIRRKRQRYQRGTMKRVEVSRPNHYGFDLRSTCDGNSHIQSILSQYSKLLDVNPKDLEIRTDEMLGRGEFGIVFKGIAHRLPTISDVKGPTVVAVKTTINPADKEQHTLLASEFKVMMKAGRHINIVNILGILQLDKLYMVLEFCQLGSLLMYIRNRRTDAVYSHVHEDGTLLPCDPVAMSKMWSLLCEREDRPPDQTAEKMQEAILSTGDLVKFSHQIARGMEYLTSRCIIHRDLAARNVLVAHHRILKISDFGLAKHGGETYTVSNASVALPILWMPPDALLNREFSEKSDVWSFGILLWEIFSLGQVPFDLPNVVKFSAAAFGEWLLEGHQMARPPGAPLAIYDVMQLCWNLQAADRPNFSTIWKTLDDLVRNAAEESATYLPLDESAETFQLNGDFLELDREMEKYIQKENSTTDRSITQGLQKVTQLILQMDPEA
;
A
#
# COMPACT_ATOMS: atom_id res chain seq x y z
N MET A 1 -11.70 15.59 -48.89
CA MET A 1 -11.32 16.58 -47.86
C MET A 1 -11.46 15.92 -46.49
N ILE A 2 -10.44 16.05 -45.65
CA ILE A 2 -10.44 15.84 -44.19
C ILE A 2 -11.08 14.52 -43.70
N GLY A 3 -10.27 13.46 -43.64
CA GLY A 3 -10.55 12.29 -42.80
C GLY A 3 -9.93 12.49 -41.41
N ILE A 4 -10.70 12.22 -40.35
CA ILE A 4 -10.28 12.43 -38.96
C ILE A 4 -9.42 11.24 -38.49
N PHE A 5 -8.23 11.52 -37.97
CA PHE A 5 -7.35 10.53 -37.35
C PHE A 5 -7.83 10.21 -35.92
N PHE A 6 -7.94 8.92 -35.60
CA PHE A 6 -7.92 8.45 -34.22
C PHE A 6 -6.49 8.08 -33.84
N PRO A 7 -5.99 8.43 -32.63
CA PRO A 7 -4.70 7.96 -32.15
C PRO A 7 -4.75 6.44 -31.93
N GLN A 8 -3.73 5.75 -32.42
CA GLN A 8 -3.61 4.30 -32.32
C GLN A 8 -3.11 3.92 -30.93
N GLU A 9 -3.79 2.98 -30.24
CA GLU A 9 -3.34 2.48 -28.94
C GLU A 9 -1.94 1.86 -29.04
N VAL A 10 -1.01 2.36 -28.22
CA VAL A 10 0.31 1.74 -28.05
C VAL A 10 0.12 0.47 -27.25
N ALA A 11 0.29 -0.69 -27.90
CA ALA A 11 0.28 -1.97 -27.20
C ALA A 11 1.46 -2.05 -26.24
N ALA A 12 1.19 -2.36 -24.96
CA ALA A 12 2.24 -2.60 -23.98
C ALA A 12 3.18 -3.74 -24.47
N PRO A 13 4.52 -3.55 -24.40
CA PRO A 13 5.46 -4.64 -24.65
C PRO A 13 5.31 -5.71 -23.57
N GLY A 14 5.60 -6.97 -23.93
CA GLY A 14 5.83 -7.98 -22.89
C GLY A 14 7.09 -7.60 -22.11
N ALA A 15 7.12 -7.87 -20.80
CA ALA A 15 8.32 -7.65 -20.02
C ALA A 15 9.44 -8.56 -20.55
N ASP A 16 10.55 -7.95 -20.99
CA ASP A 16 11.78 -8.69 -21.26
C ASP A 16 12.31 -9.24 -19.92
N ALA A 17 12.49 -10.55 -19.82
CA ALA A 17 13.09 -11.21 -18.64
C ALA A 17 14.57 -10.81 -18.42
N ASP A 18 15.16 -10.05 -19.35
CA ASP A 18 16.47 -9.42 -19.24
C ASP A 18 16.43 -8.04 -18.54
N ILE A 19 15.27 -7.47 -18.19
CA ILE A 19 15.18 -6.19 -17.45
C ILE A 19 15.41 -6.43 -15.95
N CYS A 20 16.40 -5.76 -15.36
CA CYS A 20 16.65 -5.85 -13.93
C CYS A 20 15.55 -5.18 -13.08
N GLY A 21 15.39 -5.66 -11.84
CA GLY A 21 14.66 -4.97 -10.76
C GLY A 21 13.16 -4.81 -10.95
N VAL A 22 12.57 -5.41 -11.99
CA VAL A 22 11.12 -5.44 -12.23
C VAL A 22 10.63 -6.87 -12.02
N PRO A 23 9.99 -7.18 -10.88
CA PRO A 23 9.49 -8.53 -10.61
C PRO A 23 8.20 -8.76 -11.39
N VAL A 24 8.15 -9.84 -12.18
CA VAL A 24 6.95 -10.21 -12.97
C VAL A 24 5.75 -10.45 -12.05
N ILE A 25 5.98 -11.12 -10.92
CA ILE A 25 5.02 -11.25 -9.83
C ILE A 25 5.22 -10.08 -8.87
N THR A 26 4.38 -9.06 -8.96
CA THR A 26 4.42 -7.91 -8.05
C THR A 26 4.32 -8.35 -6.58
N PRO A 27 5.25 -7.92 -5.70
CA PRO A 27 5.14 -8.11 -4.26
C PRO A 27 3.84 -7.50 -3.71
N ASP A 28 3.31 -8.11 -2.65
CA ASP A 28 2.16 -7.54 -1.94
C ASP A 28 2.53 -6.18 -1.33
N ALA A 29 1.68 -5.17 -1.54
CA ALA A 29 1.87 -3.83 -0.99
C ALA A 29 1.84 -3.87 0.55
N LEU A 30 2.98 -3.58 1.16
CA LEU A 30 3.18 -3.69 2.60
C LEU A 30 2.57 -2.50 3.34
N GLY A 31 1.26 -2.57 3.59
CA GLY A 31 0.62 -1.79 4.64
C GLY A 31 1.07 -2.23 6.05
N PRO A 32 0.73 -1.48 7.11
CA PRO A 32 1.08 -1.84 8.49
C PRO A 32 0.28 -3.06 8.98
N SER A 33 0.75 -4.26 8.61
CA SER A 33 0.10 -5.53 8.97
C SER A 33 0.54 -6.07 10.34
N PRO A 34 -0.33 -6.77 11.09
CA PRO A 34 0.03 -7.45 12.34
C PRO A 34 1.11 -8.54 12.18
N ILE A 35 1.72 -8.90 13.31
CA ILE A 35 2.96 -9.68 13.45
C ILE A 35 2.87 -11.12 12.90
N SER A 36 3.76 -11.53 11.96
CA SER A 36 4.44 -12.86 12.05
C SER A 36 5.60 -13.14 11.07
N ARG A 37 6.81 -13.25 11.63
CA ARG A 37 7.83 -14.31 11.39
C ARG A 37 8.73 -14.27 10.13
N ILE A 38 9.43 -13.19 9.78
CA ILE A 38 10.72 -12.79 10.43
C ILE A 38 10.47 -12.10 11.79
N VAL A 39 11.47 -11.67 12.58
CA VAL A 39 11.16 -10.82 13.76
C VAL A 39 10.35 -9.61 13.26
N GLY A 40 9.04 -9.61 13.54
CA GLY A 40 8.02 -8.72 12.96
C GLY A 40 7.80 -8.74 11.42
N GLY A 41 8.35 -9.69 10.67
CA GLY A 41 8.13 -9.84 9.21
C GLY A 41 6.76 -10.42 8.83
N GLN A 42 6.61 -10.75 7.54
CA GLN A 42 5.49 -11.55 7.01
C GLN A 42 5.97 -12.48 5.89
N GLU A 43 5.18 -13.49 5.55
CA GLU A 43 5.47 -14.38 4.42
C GLU A 43 5.44 -13.61 3.09
N ALA A 44 6.43 -13.87 2.22
CA ALA A 44 6.48 -13.29 0.90
C ALA A 44 5.46 -13.96 -0.03
N LYS A 45 4.91 -13.20 -0.98
CA LYS A 45 4.10 -13.80 -2.05
C LYS A 45 4.99 -14.72 -2.89
N PRO A 46 4.53 -15.94 -3.26
CA PRO A 46 5.35 -16.90 -4.01
C PRO A 46 6.06 -16.29 -5.21
N HIS A 47 7.38 -16.47 -5.26
CA HIS A 47 8.29 -15.98 -6.30
C HIS A 47 8.24 -14.46 -6.60
N SER A 48 7.69 -13.64 -5.70
CA SER A 48 7.62 -12.16 -5.89
C SER A 48 8.95 -11.42 -5.70
N TRP A 49 9.98 -12.09 -5.20
CA TRP A 49 11.34 -11.57 -5.07
C TRP A 49 12.32 -12.46 -5.86
N PRO A 50 12.26 -12.43 -7.21
CA PRO A 50 12.92 -13.41 -8.08
C PRO A 50 14.46 -13.33 -8.06
N TRP A 51 15.02 -12.25 -7.49
CA TRP A 51 16.45 -12.07 -7.25
C TRP A 51 16.96 -12.63 -5.92
N HIS A 52 16.08 -13.15 -5.05
CA HIS A 52 16.50 -13.77 -3.79
C HIS A 52 17.11 -15.16 -4.06
N ALA A 53 18.26 -15.44 -3.43
CA ALA A 53 18.93 -16.73 -3.50
C ALA A 53 19.39 -17.18 -2.11
N SER A 54 19.60 -18.48 -1.94
CA SER A 54 20.10 -19.05 -0.68
C SER A 54 21.39 -19.84 -0.89
N ILE A 55 22.28 -19.80 0.10
CA ILE A 55 23.50 -20.59 0.16
C ILE A 55 23.26 -21.74 1.13
N GLU A 56 23.17 -22.96 0.59
CA GLU A 56 22.85 -24.17 1.33
C GLU A 56 24.05 -25.11 1.39
N GLN A 57 24.24 -25.77 2.54
CA GLN A 57 25.15 -26.91 2.64
C GLN A 57 24.44 -28.16 2.13
N ARG A 58 25.04 -28.89 1.19
CA ARG A 58 24.55 -30.16 0.67
C ARG A 58 24.29 -31.15 1.81
N ALA A 59 23.15 -31.83 1.75
CA ALA A 59 22.82 -32.91 2.66
C ALA A 59 23.66 -34.16 2.37
N ILE A 60 23.94 -34.94 3.42
CA ILE A 60 24.67 -36.22 3.34
C ILE A 60 23.82 -37.29 2.61
N HIS A 61 22.50 -37.20 2.73
CA HIS A 61 21.53 -38.06 2.02
C HIS A 61 20.53 -37.21 1.20
N PRO A 62 20.88 -36.80 -0.03
CA PRO A 62 20.06 -35.88 -0.84
C PRO A 62 18.63 -36.36 -1.15
N GLU A 63 18.37 -37.67 -1.06
CA GLU A 63 17.04 -38.26 -1.28
C GLU A 63 16.12 -38.23 -0.05
N ARG A 64 16.62 -37.79 1.12
CA ARG A 64 15.85 -37.76 2.38
C ARG A 64 15.97 -36.42 3.12
N ASP A 65 17.14 -35.80 3.07
CA ASP A 65 17.46 -34.59 3.81
C ASP A 65 17.67 -33.40 2.88
N GLN A 66 17.13 -32.25 3.25
CA GLN A 66 17.36 -30.97 2.56
C GLN A 66 18.64 -30.30 3.03
N GLY A 67 19.20 -29.44 2.18
CA GLY A 67 20.41 -28.69 2.52
C GLY A 67 20.18 -27.77 3.72
N ALA A 68 21.19 -27.65 4.58
CA ALA A 68 21.13 -26.71 5.70
C ALA A 68 21.36 -25.29 5.18
N LEU A 69 20.37 -24.40 5.35
CA LEU A 69 20.52 -22.96 5.08
C LEU A 69 21.68 -22.42 5.90
N ARG A 70 22.59 -21.68 5.25
CA ARG A 70 23.68 -20.98 5.95
C ARG A 70 23.58 -19.47 5.81
N CYS A 71 23.26 -18.97 4.62
CA CYS A 71 23.19 -17.55 4.30
C CYS A 71 22.22 -17.29 3.14
N GLY A 72 21.82 -16.04 2.95
CA GLY A 72 21.25 -15.53 1.71
C GLY A 72 22.31 -15.12 0.68
N ALA A 73 21.84 -14.88 -0.54
CA ALA A 73 22.56 -14.25 -1.63
C ALA A 73 21.56 -13.49 -2.52
N THR A 74 22.08 -12.66 -3.43
CA THR A 74 21.26 -11.80 -4.31
C THR A 74 21.72 -11.90 -5.76
N ILE A 75 20.80 -12.16 -6.70
CA ILE A 75 21.07 -12.26 -8.14
C ILE A 75 21.18 -10.87 -8.76
N ILE A 76 22.36 -10.53 -9.29
CA ILE A 76 22.61 -9.26 -9.98
C ILE A 76 22.94 -9.44 -11.47
N GLY A 77 23.28 -10.66 -11.88
CA GLY A 77 23.59 -11.05 -13.26
C GLY A 77 23.34 -12.55 -13.48
N ARG A 78 23.57 -13.03 -14.70
CA ARG A 78 23.37 -14.43 -15.10
C ARG A 78 24.41 -15.36 -14.49
N GLN A 79 25.63 -14.91 -14.22
CA GLN A 79 26.66 -15.71 -13.54
C GLN A 79 27.10 -15.10 -12.20
N THR A 80 26.59 -13.92 -11.83
CA THR A 80 27.05 -13.17 -10.66
C THR A 80 25.96 -12.99 -9.61
N LEU A 81 26.26 -13.41 -8.38
CA LEU A 81 25.49 -13.09 -7.18
C LEU A 81 26.34 -12.31 -6.17
N LEU A 82 25.68 -11.52 -5.33
CA LEU A 82 26.29 -10.88 -4.15
C LEU A 82 25.87 -11.57 -2.85
N THR A 83 26.78 -11.58 -1.88
CA THR A 83 26.55 -11.99 -0.48
C THR A 83 27.55 -11.25 0.42
N THR A 84 27.55 -11.49 1.73
CA THR A 84 28.55 -10.91 2.63
C THR A 84 29.87 -11.67 2.64
N ALA A 85 30.96 -11.00 3.00
CA ALA A 85 32.28 -11.63 3.12
C ALA A 85 32.30 -12.66 4.25
N GLU A 86 31.65 -12.37 5.38
CA GLU A 86 31.43 -13.34 6.46
C GLU A 86 30.74 -14.62 5.94
N CYS A 87 29.70 -14.46 5.13
CA CYS A 87 29.00 -15.59 4.52
C CYS A 87 29.83 -16.35 3.49
N ALA A 88 30.77 -15.71 2.81
CA ALA A 88 31.66 -16.35 1.84
C ALA A 88 32.81 -17.13 2.51
N LEU A 89 33.51 -16.51 3.46
CA LEU A 89 34.84 -16.97 3.90
C LEU A 89 34.86 -18.38 4.52
N PHE A 90 33.90 -18.70 5.38
CA PHE A 90 33.80 -20.04 6.00
C PHE A 90 33.43 -21.16 5.02
N LYS A 91 33.22 -20.83 3.74
CA LYS A 91 32.87 -21.76 2.67
C LYS A 91 34.00 -21.94 1.65
N ILE A 92 35.12 -21.24 1.82
CA ILE A 92 36.32 -21.36 0.97
C ILE A 92 37.28 -22.40 1.59
N ASN A 93 37.85 -23.27 0.77
CA ASN A 93 38.82 -24.29 1.21
C ASN A 93 40.24 -23.71 1.33
N SER A 94 41.19 -24.52 1.82
CA SER A 94 42.61 -24.12 1.96
C SER A 94 43.32 -23.78 0.64
N GLU A 95 42.69 -24.03 -0.51
CA GLU A 95 43.21 -23.76 -1.85
C GLU A 95 42.59 -22.49 -2.47
N GLY A 96 41.71 -21.78 -1.74
CA GLY A 96 41.01 -20.59 -2.23
C GLY A 96 39.74 -20.90 -3.04
N ASN A 97 39.37 -22.17 -3.21
CA ASN A 97 38.19 -22.59 -3.96
C ASN A 97 36.94 -22.67 -3.07
N PHE A 98 35.77 -22.36 -3.63
CA PHE A 98 34.51 -22.59 -2.89
C PHE A 98 34.29 -24.08 -2.68
N SER A 99 34.00 -24.47 -1.43
CA SER A 99 33.85 -25.87 -1.06
C SER A 99 32.63 -26.47 -1.76
N SER A 100 32.84 -27.62 -2.42
CA SER A 100 31.79 -28.41 -3.09
C SER A 100 30.72 -28.96 -2.14
N THR A 101 30.87 -28.74 -0.83
CA THR A 101 29.83 -28.97 0.18
C THR A 101 28.74 -27.90 0.19
N PHE A 102 28.94 -26.74 -0.45
CA PHE A 102 27.94 -25.67 -0.53
C PHE A 102 27.46 -25.46 -1.97
N VAL A 103 26.21 -25.03 -2.10
CA VAL A 103 25.54 -24.71 -3.37
C VAL A 103 24.70 -23.46 -3.23
N VAL A 104 24.45 -22.78 -4.35
CA VAL A 104 23.48 -21.69 -4.45
C VAL A 104 22.16 -22.26 -4.96
N ARG A 105 21.04 -21.92 -4.32
CA ARG A 105 19.69 -22.22 -4.80
C ARG A 105 18.97 -20.92 -5.17
N VAL A 106 18.27 -20.93 -6.31
CA VAL A 106 17.50 -19.79 -6.84
C VAL A 106 16.07 -20.20 -7.17
N GLY A 107 15.16 -19.22 -7.24
CA GLY A 107 13.74 -19.43 -7.57
C GLY A 107 12.90 -20.05 -6.45
N ASP A 108 13.50 -20.30 -5.28
CA ASP A 108 12.87 -20.98 -4.16
C ASP A 108 11.95 -20.04 -3.36
N TYR A 109 10.68 -20.42 -3.24
CA TYR A 109 9.74 -19.82 -2.29
C TYR A 109 9.50 -20.71 -1.05
N ASN A 110 9.55 -22.03 -1.20
CA ASN A 110 9.33 -22.98 -0.12
C ASN A 110 10.40 -24.08 -0.18
N ARG A 111 11.38 -23.98 0.71
CA ARG A 111 12.55 -24.87 0.76
C ARG A 111 12.17 -26.34 0.98
N SER A 112 10.94 -26.61 1.43
CA SER A 112 10.40 -27.96 1.61
C SER A 112 9.91 -28.62 0.31
N THR A 113 9.69 -27.89 -0.79
CA THR A 113 9.21 -28.44 -2.06
C THR A 113 10.33 -28.60 -3.09
N VAL A 114 10.33 -29.73 -3.81
CA VAL A 114 11.20 -29.95 -4.98
C VAL A 114 10.32 -29.80 -6.23
N GLY A 115 10.30 -28.59 -6.79
CA GLY A 115 9.51 -28.25 -7.98
C GLY A 115 10.32 -28.30 -9.27
N LYS A 116 9.85 -27.54 -10.27
CA LYS A 116 10.50 -27.36 -11.58
C LYS A 116 11.15 -25.99 -11.77
N ILE A 117 10.95 -25.08 -10.81
CA ILE A 117 11.36 -23.67 -10.88
C ILE A 117 12.68 -23.50 -10.13
N GLU A 118 12.79 -24.18 -8.99
CA GLU A 118 13.93 -24.15 -8.11
C GLU A 118 15.13 -24.86 -8.77
N SER A 119 16.24 -24.12 -8.93
CA SER A 119 17.47 -24.68 -9.50
C SER A 119 18.66 -24.50 -8.56
N VAL A 120 19.57 -25.47 -8.60
CA VAL A 120 20.73 -25.57 -7.70
C VAL A 120 22.01 -25.46 -8.54
N HIS A 121 22.84 -24.49 -8.20
CA HIS A 121 24.04 -24.12 -8.95
C HIS A 121 25.29 -24.27 -8.10
N ASN A 122 26.37 -24.74 -8.73
CA ASN A 122 27.71 -24.71 -8.15
C ASN A 122 28.30 -23.31 -8.31
N VAL A 123 29.08 -22.88 -7.31
CA VAL A 123 29.92 -21.69 -7.39
C VAL A 123 31.28 -22.12 -7.95
N SER A 124 31.74 -21.46 -9.01
CA SER A 124 33.05 -21.69 -9.64
C SER A 124 34.18 -20.97 -8.91
N HIS A 125 33.93 -19.74 -8.46
CA HIS A 125 34.90 -18.88 -7.78
C HIS A 125 34.18 -17.90 -6.84
N VAL A 126 34.88 -17.41 -5.81
CA VAL A 126 34.36 -16.36 -4.92
C VAL A 126 35.38 -15.24 -4.80
N THR A 127 34.98 -14.03 -5.13
CA THR A 127 35.80 -12.83 -4.92
C THR A 127 35.35 -12.14 -3.64
N VAL A 128 36.13 -12.28 -2.56
CA VAL A 128 35.94 -11.49 -1.33
C VAL A 128 36.63 -10.13 -1.49
N HIS A 129 36.04 -9.06 -0.95
CA HIS A 129 36.69 -7.75 -1.02
C HIS A 129 38.04 -7.74 -0.29
N PRO A 130 39.16 -7.29 -0.90
CA PRO A 130 40.50 -7.45 -0.34
C PRO A 130 40.74 -6.72 0.99
N ASN A 131 39.99 -5.63 1.24
CA ASN A 131 40.06 -4.88 2.50
C ASN A 131 39.17 -5.46 3.62
N TYR A 132 38.41 -6.54 3.37
CA TYR A 132 37.63 -7.17 4.44
C TYR A 132 38.56 -7.81 5.47
N ASN A 133 38.36 -7.48 6.74
CA ASN A 133 39.16 -7.99 7.84
C ASN A 133 38.30 -8.29 9.06
N GLY A 134 37.61 -9.43 9.05
CA GLY A 134 36.76 -9.92 10.15
C GLY A 134 37.47 -10.19 11.48
N ILE A 135 38.77 -9.92 11.60
CA ILE A 135 39.51 -10.02 12.86
C ILE A 135 39.02 -8.93 13.82
N MET A 136 38.79 -9.31 15.09
CA MET A 136 38.23 -8.44 16.15
C MET A 136 36.84 -7.84 15.84
N GLY A 137 36.07 -8.44 14.93
CA GLY A 137 34.70 -8.01 14.63
C GLY A 137 34.59 -6.74 13.79
N ASN A 138 35.66 -6.35 13.08
CA ASN A 138 35.55 -5.31 12.06
C ASN A 138 34.82 -5.86 10.83
N LEU A 139 33.64 -5.33 10.56
CA LEU A 139 32.78 -5.72 9.43
C LEU A 139 32.76 -4.65 8.32
N ASP A 140 33.73 -3.74 8.30
CA ASP A 140 33.93 -2.89 7.12
C ASP A 140 34.35 -3.75 5.91
N TYR A 141 33.88 -3.36 4.73
CA TYR A 141 34.07 -4.13 3.48
C TYR A 141 33.46 -5.54 3.46
N ASP A 142 32.41 -5.82 4.24
CA ASP A 142 31.74 -7.14 4.33
C ASP A 142 30.95 -7.56 3.07
N ILE A 143 31.59 -7.61 1.91
CA ILE A 143 30.98 -7.97 0.62
C ILE A 143 31.81 -9.01 -0.13
N ALA A 144 31.11 -9.95 -0.77
CA ALA A 144 31.69 -10.95 -1.66
C ALA A 144 30.82 -11.19 -2.90
N ILE A 145 31.49 -11.53 -4.00
CA ILE A 145 30.87 -11.92 -5.27
C ILE A 145 30.96 -13.44 -5.40
N LEU A 146 29.83 -14.10 -5.62
CA LEU A 146 29.77 -15.52 -6.01
C LEU A 146 29.67 -15.61 -7.52
N HIS A 147 30.62 -16.31 -8.15
CA HIS A 147 30.60 -16.64 -9.56
C HIS A 147 30.01 -18.04 -9.73
N LEU A 148 28.95 -18.19 -10.52
CA LEU A 148 28.36 -19.49 -10.80
C LEU A 148 29.17 -20.26 -11.85
N GLN A 149 29.11 -21.59 -11.80
CA GLN A 149 29.73 -22.46 -12.80
C GLN A 149 28.98 -22.43 -14.14
N ASN A 150 27.66 -22.24 -14.11
CA ASN A 150 26.78 -22.17 -15.26
C ASN A 150 25.95 -20.87 -15.20
N PRO A 151 25.57 -20.27 -16.34
CA PRO A 151 24.68 -19.11 -16.33
C PRO A 151 23.24 -19.50 -15.94
N LEU A 152 22.59 -18.61 -15.20
CA LEU A 152 21.16 -18.65 -14.93
C LEU A 152 20.37 -18.37 -16.21
N GLU A 153 19.33 -19.18 -16.41
CA GLU A 153 18.24 -18.88 -17.33
C GLU A 153 17.25 -17.98 -16.58
N PHE A 154 17.11 -16.72 -17.01
CA PHE A 154 16.14 -15.82 -16.44
C PHE A 154 14.72 -16.19 -16.90
N ILE A 155 13.83 -16.33 -15.92
CA ILE A 155 12.41 -16.66 -16.04
C ILE A 155 11.63 -15.78 -15.06
N ASP A 156 10.30 -15.79 -15.12
CA ASP A 156 9.44 -14.92 -14.30
C ASP A 156 9.73 -15.01 -12.79
N GLU A 157 10.17 -16.19 -12.32
CA GLU A 157 10.52 -16.50 -10.93
C GLU A 157 12.03 -16.38 -10.60
N VAL A 158 12.90 -16.12 -11.58
CA VAL A 158 14.36 -15.98 -11.42
C VAL A 158 14.88 -14.87 -12.33
N SER A 159 15.11 -13.67 -11.78
CA SER A 159 15.56 -12.49 -12.55
C SER A 159 16.45 -11.58 -11.67
N PRO A 160 17.29 -10.72 -12.27
CA PRO A 160 18.28 -9.95 -11.51
C PRO A 160 17.68 -8.68 -10.88
N ILE A 161 18.23 -8.23 -9.75
CA ILE A 161 17.97 -6.89 -9.20
C ILE A 161 18.92 -5.87 -9.83
N CYS A 162 18.46 -4.64 -10.05
CA CYS A 162 19.34 -3.57 -10.52
C CYS A 162 20.33 -3.14 -9.45
N LEU A 163 21.58 -2.90 -9.84
CA LEU A 163 22.51 -2.17 -8.99
C LEU A 163 22.08 -0.69 -8.89
N PRO A 164 22.22 -0.06 -7.71
CA PRO A 164 21.93 1.36 -7.54
C PRO A 164 22.97 2.20 -8.29
N ARG A 165 22.66 3.48 -8.52
CA ARG A 165 23.71 4.43 -8.93
C ARG A 165 24.66 4.69 -7.76
N VAL A 166 25.93 4.95 -8.05
CA VAL A 166 26.92 5.37 -7.04
C VAL A 166 26.39 6.60 -6.29
N ASP A 167 26.46 6.56 -4.97
CA ASP A 167 25.96 7.58 -4.03
C ASP A 167 24.46 7.95 -4.12
N ARG A 168 23.64 7.13 -4.79
CA ARG A 168 22.17 7.27 -4.76
C ARG A 168 21.57 6.37 -3.68
N ASP A 169 21.55 6.85 -2.45
CA ASP A 169 20.79 6.23 -1.37
C ASP A 169 19.38 6.84 -1.25
N PRO A 170 18.39 6.07 -0.75
CA PRO A 170 17.15 6.62 -0.22
C PRO A 170 17.40 7.58 0.95
N LYS A 171 16.53 8.59 1.12
CA LYS A 171 16.57 9.49 2.28
C LYS A 171 16.14 8.73 3.54
N ASN A 172 16.49 9.27 4.71
CA ASN A 172 16.07 8.75 6.01
C ASN A 172 14.54 8.69 6.14
N GLY A 173 14.01 7.55 6.57
CA GLY A 173 12.58 7.31 6.77
C GLY A 173 11.87 6.78 5.52
N GLU A 174 12.58 6.49 4.44
CA GLU A 174 12.00 5.84 3.26
C GLU A 174 11.88 4.32 3.46
N ASP A 175 10.77 3.76 2.98
CA ASP A 175 10.48 2.33 3.09
C ASP A 175 11.37 1.50 2.16
N CYS A 176 11.97 0.45 2.71
CA CYS A 176 12.79 -0.55 2.03
C CYS A 176 12.37 -1.94 2.50
N VAL A 177 12.67 -2.98 1.72
CA VAL A 177 12.26 -4.36 2.01
C VAL A 177 13.48 -5.26 2.09
N ALA A 178 13.63 -5.96 3.21
CA ALA A 178 14.55 -7.09 3.33
C ALA A 178 13.80 -8.41 3.12
N THR A 179 14.49 -9.42 2.59
CA THR A 179 13.93 -10.77 2.38
C THR A 179 14.89 -11.85 2.85
N GLY A 180 14.35 -12.99 3.30
CA GLY A 180 15.16 -14.09 3.80
C GLY A 180 14.40 -15.28 4.35
N PHE A 181 15.16 -16.30 4.76
CA PHE A 181 14.69 -17.56 5.32
C PHE A 181 15.18 -17.77 6.76
N GLY A 182 15.73 -16.73 7.40
CA GLY A 182 16.36 -16.78 8.71
C GLY A 182 15.42 -17.10 9.88
N THR A 183 15.99 -17.08 11.07
CA THR A 183 15.31 -17.39 12.32
C THR A 183 14.23 -16.36 12.64
N THR A 184 13.03 -16.84 12.99
CA THR A 184 11.82 -16.01 13.11
C THR A 184 11.51 -15.55 14.53
N GLN A 185 12.40 -15.80 15.50
CA GLN A 185 12.24 -15.48 16.92
C GLN A 185 13.55 -14.91 17.51
N SER A 186 13.43 -13.87 18.33
CA SER A 186 14.55 -13.26 19.07
C SER A 186 14.93 -14.09 20.29
N SER A 187 16.23 -14.31 20.51
CA SER A 187 16.80 -15.26 21.49
C SER A 187 16.55 -15.00 22.99
N PHE A 188 15.72 -14.02 23.36
CA PHE A 188 15.53 -13.58 24.76
C PHE A 188 14.54 -14.42 25.60
N THR A 189 13.82 -15.37 24.98
CA THR A 189 12.95 -16.33 25.70
C THR A 189 13.55 -17.73 25.80
N ALA A 190 14.71 -17.98 25.17
CA ALA A 190 15.38 -19.27 25.22
C ALA A 190 16.13 -19.41 26.55
N THR A 191 15.57 -20.19 27.48
CA THR A 191 16.35 -20.78 28.57
C THR A 191 17.57 -21.49 28.00
N SER A 192 18.70 -21.41 28.71
CA SER A 192 20.05 -21.75 28.25
C SER A 192 20.28 -23.24 28.01
N GLN A 193 19.56 -23.84 27.06
CA GLN A 193 19.69 -25.23 26.60
C GLN A 193 19.03 -25.54 25.23
N SER A 194 18.53 -24.55 24.48
CA SER A 194 17.99 -24.75 23.11
C SER A 194 18.70 -23.89 22.05
N SER A 195 19.90 -24.31 21.65
CA SER A 195 20.43 -23.93 20.34
C SER A 195 19.55 -24.52 19.22
N PHE A 196 19.50 -23.84 18.07
CA PHE A 196 18.63 -24.14 16.91
C PHE A 196 17.14 -23.78 17.06
N ALA A 197 16.83 -22.49 17.19
CA ALA A 197 15.56 -21.98 16.67
C ALA A 197 15.54 -22.15 15.13
N ALA A 198 14.55 -22.86 14.60
CA ALA A 198 14.55 -23.29 13.20
C ALA A 198 14.35 -22.12 12.22
N SER A 199 15.16 -22.11 11.15
CA SER A 199 14.99 -21.25 9.97
C SER A 199 13.60 -21.43 9.34
N SER A 200 13.07 -20.38 8.70
CA SER A 200 11.80 -20.47 7.99
C SER A 200 11.87 -21.47 6.82
N ARG A 201 10.72 -22.11 6.55
CA ARG A 201 10.54 -22.98 5.38
C ARG A 201 10.19 -22.17 4.13
N THR A 202 9.39 -21.12 4.29
CA THR A 202 8.97 -20.25 3.19
C THR A 202 9.66 -18.89 3.26
N LEU A 203 9.88 -18.28 2.10
CA LEU A 203 10.54 -16.98 1.98
C LEU A 203 9.73 -15.92 2.72
N GLN A 204 10.41 -15.11 3.52
CA GLN A 204 9.81 -14.05 4.31
C GLN A 204 10.26 -12.69 3.76
N GLN A 205 9.42 -11.68 3.94
CA GLN A 205 9.67 -10.29 3.60
C GLN A 205 9.40 -9.38 4.81
N ILE A 206 10.13 -8.27 4.91
CA ILE A 206 9.95 -7.30 5.99
C ILE A 206 10.19 -5.88 5.51
N THR A 207 9.23 -4.98 5.73
CA THR A 207 9.44 -3.54 5.54
C THR A 207 10.25 -2.98 6.70
N LEU A 208 11.32 -2.28 6.36
CA LEU A 208 12.14 -1.48 7.25
C LEU A 208 12.15 -0.05 6.70
N GLN A 209 12.47 0.92 7.56
CA GLN A 209 12.74 2.29 7.15
C GLN A 209 14.22 2.59 7.25
N THR A 210 14.76 3.26 6.24
CA THR A 210 16.15 3.67 6.15
C THR A 210 16.50 4.64 7.29
N VAL A 211 17.63 4.41 7.95
CA VAL A 211 18.08 5.22 9.09
C VAL A 211 19.35 5.96 8.69
N SER A 212 19.34 7.29 8.84
CA SER A 212 20.51 8.11 8.55
C SER A 212 21.73 7.66 9.37
N ARG A 213 22.90 7.74 8.76
CA ARG A 213 24.15 7.29 9.37
C ARG A 213 24.43 7.94 10.73
N LYS A 214 24.01 9.20 10.94
CA LYS A 214 24.09 9.89 12.23
C LYS A 214 23.26 9.16 13.30
N ILE A 215 21.95 9.02 13.06
CA ILE A 215 21.02 8.34 13.99
C ILE A 215 21.46 6.88 14.22
N CYS A 216 21.94 6.18 13.19
CA CYS A 216 22.44 4.83 13.36
C CYS A 216 23.70 4.79 14.23
N SER A 217 24.68 5.66 13.98
CA SER A 217 25.90 5.77 14.77
C SER A 217 25.63 6.10 16.24
N ASP A 218 24.67 6.98 16.51
CA ASP A 218 24.23 7.36 17.87
C ASP A 218 23.68 6.14 18.66
N ASN A 219 23.16 5.11 17.96
CA ASN A 219 22.71 3.86 18.57
C ASN A 219 23.83 2.81 18.73
N TYR A 220 25.04 3.05 18.21
CA TYR A 220 26.17 2.11 18.20
C TYR A 220 27.46 2.62 18.87
N VAL A 221 27.41 3.75 19.58
CA VAL A 221 28.54 4.51 20.18
C VAL A 221 29.56 3.69 20.98
N ASN A 222 29.22 2.49 21.49
CA ASN A 222 30.08 1.66 22.34
C ASN A 222 30.31 0.21 21.81
N GLN A 223 30.10 -0.07 20.52
CA GLN A 223 30.38 -1.38 19.92
C GLN A 223 31.77 -1.46 19.26
N PRO A 224 32.41 -2.65 19.17
CA PRO A 224 33.74 -2.79 18.56
C PRO A 224 33.74 -2.51 17.05
N SER A 225 32.62 -2.77 16.37
CA SER A 225 32.40 -2.46 14.96
C SER A 225 31.91 -1.00 14.82
N GLN A 226 32.81 -0.07 14.50
CA GLN A 226 32.42 1.31 14.21
C GLN A 226 31.66 1.40 12.88
N LEU A 227 30.58 2.20 12.84
CA LEU A 227 29.74 2.35 11.65
C LEU A 227 30.43 3.18 10.55
N THR A 228 30.59 2.60 9.37
CA THR A 228 31.40 3.16 8.27
C THR A 228 30.56 3.74 7.12
N ASP A 229 31.16 4.47 6.17
CA ASP A 229 30.44 5.02 4.99
C ASP A 229 30.07 3.94 3.95
N ARG A 230 30.50 2.71 4.21
CA ARG A 230 30.25 1.50 3.45
C ARG A 230 29.10 0.67 4.05
N MET A 231 28.45 1.19 5.09
CA MET A 231 27.29 0.61 5.76
C MET A 231 26.06 1.51 5.62
N ILE A 232 24.88 0.90 5.50
CA ILE A 232 23.57 1.55 5.55
C ILE A 232 22.73 0.86 6.61
N CYS A 233 21.88 1.61 7.32
CA CYS A 233 21.07 1.06 8.39
C CYS A 233 19.60 1.13 8.03
N ALA A 234 18.82 0.13 8.45
CA ALA A 234 17.37 0.13 8.32
C ALA A 234 16.73 -0.43 9.59
N SER A 235 15.54 0.05 9.94
CA SER A 235 14.83 -0.41 11.13
C SER A 235 13.33 -0.31 10.98
N ALA A 236 12.61 -1.19 11.64
CA ALA A 236 11.24 -0.91 12.03
C ALA A 236 11.00 -1.43 13.45
N ARG A 237 9.92 -0.98 14.08
CA ARG A 237 9.66 -1.28 15.49
C ARG A 237 9.40 -2.78 15.71
N GLY A 238 10.29 -3.44 16.46
CA GLY A 238 10.22 -4.90 16.69
C GLY A 238 10.40 -5.69 15.39
N LYS A 239 11.10 -5.12 14.41
CA LYS A 239 11.22 -5.60 13.03
C LYS A 239 12.67 -5.52 12.55
N ASP A 240 13.26 -6.67 12.23
CA ASP A 240 14.66 -6.78 11.82
C ASP A 240 14.97 -8.12 11.16
N THR A 241 16.02 -8.16 10.34
CA THR A 241 16.66 -9.39 9.84
C THR A 241 17.32 -10.17 10.98
N CYS A 242 17.53 -11.49 10.81
CA CYS A 242 18.06 -12.34 11.88
C CYS A 242 19.02 -13.43 11.37
N GLN A 243 19.50 -14.33 12.26
CA GLN A 243 20.43 -15.40 11.89
C GLN A 243 19.90 -16.22 10.70
N GLY A 244 20.68 -16.31 9.63
CA GLY A 244 20.33 -16.98 8.37
C GLY A 244 19.88 -16.03 7.24
N ASP A 245 19.58 -14.76 7.54
CA ASP A 245 19.28 -13.73 6.53
C ASP A 245 20.53 -13.02 6.00
N GLY A 246 21.70 -13.20 6.63
CA GLY A 246 22.98 -12.62 6.23
C GLY A 246 23.32 -12.95 4.77
N GLY A 247 23.68 -11.92 3.98
CA GLY A 247 23.85 -12.04 2.53
C GLY A 247 22.56 -11.85 1.69
N GLY A 248 21.38 -11.78 2.31
CA GLY A 248 20.11 -11.49 1.64
C GLY A 248 19.97 -10.01 1.23
N PRO A 249 19.09 -9.69 0.27
CA PRO A 249 18.94 -8.34 -0.25
C PRO A 249 18.08 -7.42 0.62
N LEU A 250 18.52 -6.17 0.74
CA LEU A 250 17.70 -5.01 1.11
C LEU A 250 17.44 -4.17 -0.14
N VAL A 251 16.18 -4.10 -0.58
CA VAL A 251 15.78 -3.38 -1.79
C VAL A 251 14.94 -2.15 -1.49
N TRP A 252 15.07 -1.13 -2.34
CA TRP A 252 14.29 0.11 -2.30
C TRP A 252 13.52 0.27 -3.60
N ARG A 253 12.30 0.79 -3.53
CA ARG A 253 11.42 0.98 -4.68
C ARG A 253 11.70 2.34 -5.33
N SER A 254 12.37 2.32 -6.48
CA SER A 254 12.80 3.54 -7.18
C SER A 254 11.81 4.07 -8.22
N GLY A 255 10.74 3.32 -8.49
CA GLY A 255 9.70 3.67 -9.46
C GLY A 255 8.40 2.90 -9.25
N ILE A 256 7.48 2.97 -10.21
CA ILE A 256 6.13 2.38 -10.06
C ILE A 256 6.21 0.85 -9.88
N VAL A 257 7.12 0.16 -10.57
CA VAL A 257 7.33 -1.29 -10.44
C VAL A 257 8.80 -1.71 -10.30
N SER A 258 9.73 -0.74 -10.25
CA SER A 258 11.18 -1.00 -10.22
C SER A 258 11.77 -0.93 -8.81
N TYR A 259 12.72 -1.82 -8.56
CA TYR A 259 13.48 -1.93 -7.32
C TYR A 259 14.99 -1.85 -7.57
N GLU A 260 15.74 -1.35 -6.59
CA GLU A 260 17.20 -1.24 -6.62
C GLU A 260 17.81 -1.87 -5.36
N LEU A 261 18.95 -2.54 -5.50
CA LEU A 261 19.65 -3.19 -4.38
C LEU A 261 20.44 -2.15 -3.56
N ILE A 262 19.80 -1.55 -2.56
CA ILE A 262 20.47 -0.55 -1.70
C ILE A 262 21.42 -1.19 -0.69
N GLY A 263 21.18 -2.43 -0.27
CA GLY A 263 22.05 -3.11 0.68
C GLY A 263 21.97 -4.62 0.73
N ILE A 264 22.87 -5.21 1.52
CA ILE A 264 22.96 -6.66 1.78
C ILE A 264 23.01 -6.85 3.30
N THR A 265 22.20 -7.75 3.85
CA THR A 265 22.12 -8.03 5.29
C THR A 265 23.48 -8.45 5.85
N SER A 266 24.00 -7.73 6.84
CA SER A 266 25.32 -7.99 7.43
C SER A 266 25.23 -8.27 8.94
N TRP A 267 25.03 -7.25 9.79
CA TRP A 267 25.11 -7.43 11.25
C TRP A 267 24.10 -6.58 12.05
N GLY A 268 23.97 -6.88 13.35
CA GLY A 268 23.08 -6.18 14.27
C GLY A 268 23.35 -6.54 15.73
N SER A 269 22.72 -5.83 16.67
CA SER A 269 22.79 -6.15 18.11
C SER A 269 21.58 -6.99 18.50
N GLY A 270 21.64 -8.29 18.26
CA GLY A 270 20.46 -9.16 18.31
C GLY A 270 19.49 -8.86 17.14
N CYS A 271 18.33 -9.52 17.15
CA CYS A 271 17.31 -9.34 16.10
C CYS A 271 16.10 -8.59 16.68
N GLY A 272 15.77 -7.43 16.12
CA GLY A 272 14.52 -6.72 16.41
C GLY A 272 14.48 -6.01 17.76
N LEU A 273 15.64 -5.72 18.35
CA LEU A 273 15.71 -4.90 19.56
C LEU A 273 15.28 -3.46 19.26
N ILE A 274 14.38 -2.93 20.08
CA ILE A 274 13.90 -1.55 19.95
C ILE A 274 15.07 -0.59 20.12
N GLY A 275 15.27 0.31 19.15
CA GLY A 275 16.38 1.26 19.14
C GLY A 275 17.72 0.68 18.64
N LYS A 276 17.76 -0.53 18.07
CA LYS A 276 18.95 -1.06 17.39
C LYS A 276 18.62 -1.33 15.92
N PRO A 277 19.00 -0.43 14.99
CA PRO A 277 18.70 -0.60 13.57
C PRO A 277 19.64 -1.66 12.95
N GLY A 278 19.10 -2.60 12.17
CA GLY A 278 19.90 -3.58 11.45
C GLY A 278 20.89 -2.89 10.50
N VAL A 279 22.10 -3.44 10.40
CA VAL A 279 23.21 -2.88 9.62
C VAL A 279 23.47 -3.74 8.38
N PHE A 280 23.47 -3.08 7.24
CA PHE A 280 23.59 -3.66 5.92
C PHE A 280 24.83 -3.09 5.23
N VAL A 281 25.44 -3.89 4.35
CA VAL A 281 26.43 -3.38 3.39
C VAL A 281 25.75 -2.35 2.50
N ARG A 282 26.31 -1.15 2.35
CA ARG A 282 25.79 -0.12 1.42
C ARG A 282 26.28 -0.43 0.01
N VAL A 283 25.46 -1.10 -0.79
CA VAL A 283 25.87 -1.60 -2.13
C VAL A 283 26.30 -0.46 -3.07
N GLY A 284 25.69 0.73 -2.93
CA GLY A 284 26.11 1.96 -3.63
C GLY A 284 27.60 2.30 -3.50
N SER A 285 28.23 1.95 -2.37
CA SER A 285 29.67 2.15 -2.12
C SER A 285 30.56 1.13 -2.85
N PHE A 286 30.00 0.03 -3.37
CA PHE A 286 30.72 -1.10 -3.94
C PHE A 286 30.44 -1.35 -5.42
N VAL A 287 29.47 -0.66 -6.04
CA VAL A 287 29.07 -0.84 -7.45
C VAL A 287 30.28 -0.92 -8.39
N ARG A 288 31.26 -0.02 -8.23
CA ARG A 288 32.46 0.02 -9.07
C ARG A 288 33.30 -1.26 -8.95
N TRP A 289 33.58 -1.69 -7.72
CA TRP A 289 34.31 -2.92 -7.42
C TRP A 289 33.56 -4.16 -7.93
N VAL A 290 32.23 -4.20 -7.76
CA VAL A 290 31.37 -5.29 -8.25
C VAL A 290 31.47 -5.42 -9.76
N LEU A 291 31.37 -4.31 -10.52
CA LEU A 291 31.48 -4.33 -11.98
C LEU A 291 32.88 -4.71 -12.46
N GLU A 292 33.94 -4.26 -11.76
CA GLU A 292 35.34 -4.59 -12.08
C GLU A 292 35.68 -6.08 -11.83
N HIS A 293 34.99 -6.76 -10.91
CA HIS A 293 35.33 -8.11 -10.45
C HIS A 293 34.29 -9.19 -10.79
N SER A 294 33.18 -8.83 -11.45
CA SER A 294 32.13 -9.77 -11.87
C SER A 294 32.40 -10.41 -13.23
N ASN A 295 32.94 -9.66 -14.20
CA ASN A 295 33.07 -10.04 -15.61
C ASN A 295 31.75 -10.50 -16.29
N ASP A 296 30.60 -10.05 -15.77
CA ASP A 296 29.27 -10.41 -16.29
C ASP A 296 28.56 -9.20 -16.91
N ASN A 297 28.48 -9.19 -18.25
CA ASN A 297 27.85 -8.14 -19.04
C ASN A 297 26.32 -8.07 -18.91
N SER A 298 25.68 -9.02 -18.20
CA SER A 298 24.23 -8.96 -17.94
C SER A 298 23.85 -8.13 -16.72
N ILE A 299 24.83 -7.68 -15.91
CA ILE A 299 24.60 -6.81 -14.76
C ILE A 299 24.18 -5.42 -15.24
N GLN A 300 23.06 -4.93 -14.70
CA GLN A 300 22.48 -3.63 -15.07
C GLN A 300 22.49 -2.65 -13.88
N CYS A 301 22.77 -1.39 -14.19
CA CYS A 301 22.72 -0.28 -13.24
C CYS A 301 21.48 0.58 -13.48
N SER A 302 20.90 1.08 -12.39
CA SER A 302 19.61 1.76 -12.44
C SER A 302 19.65 3.06 -13.24
N GLY A 303 18.78 3.14 -14.25
CA GLY A 303 18.64 4.32 -15.10
C GLY A 303 19.78 4.52 -16.11
N SER A 304 20.42 3.47 -16.61
CA SER A 304 21.14 3.57 -17.88
C SER A 304 20.11 3.69 -19.02
N GLU A 305 20.03 4.85 -19.66
CA GLU A 305 19.27 4.98 -20.91
C GLU A 305 19.86 4.05 -21.97
N THR A 306 19.07 3.11 -22.47
CA THR A 306 19.37 2.40 -23.71
C THR A 306 19.24 3.41 -24.85
N GLN A 307 20.35 4.07 -25.20
CA GLN A 307 20.40 4.94 -26.37
C GLN A 307 19.98 4.14 -27.60
N ALA A 308 18.87 4.55 -28.22
CA ALA A 308 18.49 4.04 -29.52
C ALA A 308 19.63 4.33 -30.52
N PRO A 309 19.98 3.37 -31.41
CA PRO A 309 21.08 3.55 -32.34
C PRO A 309 20.77 4.72 -33.29
N THR A 310 21.47 5.83 -33.08
CA THR A 310 21.28 7.03 -33.90
C THR A 310 21.85 6.79 -35.29
N VAL A 311 20.97 6.76 -36.30
CA VAL A 311 21.36 6.62 -37.71
C VAL A 311 22.01 7.93 -38.17
N VAL A 312 23.32 8.06 -37.98
CA VAL A 312 24.10 9.16 -38.56
C VAL A 312 24.36 8.84 -40.03
N THR A 313 23.46 9.31 -40.89
CA THR A 313 23.75 9.40 -42.33
C THR A 313 24.50 10.70 -42.60
N MET A 314 25.77 10.60 -43.00
CA MET A 314 26.50 11.70 -43.61
C MET A 314 27.10 11.25 -44.95
N LEU A 315 26.90 12.08 -45.96
CA LEU A 315 27.19 11.79 -47.36
C LEU A 315 28.47 12.50 -47.83
N THR A 316 29.21 11.81 -48.72
CA THR A 316 30.25 12.36 -49.62
C THR A 316 31.53 12.91 -48.94
N SER A 317 32.73 12.81 -49.52
CA SER A 317 33.09 12.87 -50.95
C SER A 317 34.40 12.14 -51.32
N THR A 318 34.51 11.79 -52.62
CA THR A 318 35.71 11.63 -53.50
C THR A 318 37.13 11.83 -52.91
N THR A 319 38.19 11.10 -53.33
CA THR A 319 38.56 10.72 -54.72
C THR A 319 39.23 9.33 -54.86
N ALA A 320 39.29 8.84 -56.10
CA ALA A 320 39.87 7.57 -56.51
C ALA A 320 41.40 7.46 -56.38
N ASN A 321 41.90 6.22 -56.46
CA ASN A 321 42.81 5.83 -57.54
C ASN A 321 42.61 4.34 -57.92
N THR A 322 42.54 4.08 -59.22
CA THR A 322 42.70 2.77 -59.89
C THR A 322 44.16 2.27 -59.77
N GLU A 323 44.62 1.06 -60.14
CA GLU A 323 44.12 -0.09 -60.94
C GLU A 323 44.89 -1.37 -60.44
N THR A 324 44.78 -2.64 -60.89
CA THR A 324 44.20 -3.28 -62.09
C THR A 324 43.37 -4.55 -61.75
N SER A 325 42.77 -5.17 -62.77
CA SER A 325 42.11 -6.49 -62.78
C SER A 325 43.01 -7.55 -63.48
N PRO A 326 42.53 -8.71 -64.00
CA PRO A 326 41.53 -9.68 -63.50
C PRO A 326 41.99 -11.16 -63.65
N ILE A 327 41.42 -12.11 -62.89
CA ILE A 327 41.08 -13.46 -63.42
C ILE A 327 39.70 -13.87 -62.86
N ALA A 328 38.81 -14.33 -63.73
CA ALA A 328 37.45 -14.76 -63.38
C ALA A 328 37.35 -16.28 -63.15
N ASN A 329 36.38 -16.72 -62.35
CA ASN A 329 35.72 -18.02 -62.55
C ASN A 329 34.31 -18.05 -61.94
N ASP A 330 33.40 -18.73 -62.64
CA ASP A 330 31.95 -18.53 -62.53
C ASP A 330 31.29 -19.53 -61.54
N SER A 331 31.51 -19.34 -60.22
CA SER A 331 31.00 -20.28 -59.18
C SER A 331 29.94 -19.70 -58.22
N TRP A 332 29.71 -18.39 -58.22
CA TRP A 332 28.83 -17.72 -57.24
C TRP A 332 27.32 -17.90 -57.53
N LYS A 333 26.93 -18.09 -58.80
CA LYS A 333 25.52 -18.12 -59.24
C LYS A 333 24.73 -19.29 -58.62
N VAL A 334 25.38 -20.45 -58.41
CA VAL A 334 24.73 -21.64 -57.79
C VAL A 334 24.56 -21.45 -56.28
N ILE A 335 25.55 -20.84 -55.62
CA ILE A 335 25.52 -20.55 -54.17
C ILE A 335 24.44 -19.51 -53.85
N LEU A 336 24.27 -18.48 -54.72
CA LEU A 336 23.22 -17.49 -54.53
C LEU A 336 21.81 -18.11 -54.62
N GLY A 337 21.60 -19.04 -55.56
CA GLY A 337 20.32 -19.74 -55.72
C GLY A 337 19.94 -20.61 -54.51
N SER A 338 20.90 -21.35 -53.94
CA SER A 338 20.63 -22.18 -52.76
C SER A 338 20.36 -21.34 -51.51
N VAL A 339 21.11 -20.25 -51.30
CA VAL A 339 20.87 -19.31 -50.19
C VAL A 339 19.49 -18.66 -50.30
N LEU A 340 19.07 -18.20 -51.50
CA LEU A 340 17.74 -17.62 -51.71
C LEU A 340 16.61 -18.61 -51.44
N CYS A 341 16.76 -19.89 -51.83
CA CYS A 341 15.78 -20.93 -51.49
C CYS A 341 15.68 -21.17 -49.97
N VAL A 342 16.81 -21.22 -49.25
CA VAL A 342 16.80 -21.39 -47.78
C VAL A 342 16.12 -20.20 -47.10
N VAL A 343 16.45 -18.96 -47.50
CA VAL A 343 15.81 -17.75 -46.97
C VAL A 343 14.31 -17.74 -47.23
N PHE A 344 13.85 -18.17 -48.42
CA PHE A 344 12.43 -18.26 -48.74
C PHE A 344 11.68 -19.30 -47.90
N ILE A 345 12.29 -20.47 -47.66
CA ILE A 345 11.73 -21.51 -46.78
C ILE A 345 11.65 -21.01 -45.33
N LEU A 346 12.69 -20.34 -44.82
CA LEU A 346 12.69 -19.76 -43.48
C LEU A 346 11.62 -18.65 -43.34
N ALA A 347 11.42 -17.81 -44.36
CA ALA A 347 10.36 -16.82 -44.38
C ALA A 347 8.96 -17.45 -44.34
N LEU A 348 8.72 -18.53 -45.10
CA LEU A 348 7.45 -19.26 -45.05
C LEU A 348 7.20 -19.92 -43.68
N LEU A 349 8.23 -20.49 -43.07
CA LEU A 349 8.15 -21.05 -41.71
C LEU A 349 7.87 -19.96 -40.66
N PHE A 350 8.50 -18.79 -40.78
CA PHE A 350 8.24 -17.63 -39.93
C PHE A 350 6.80 -17.13 -40.07
N VAL A 351 6.28 -17.00 -41.30
CA VAL A 351 4.87 -16.63 -41.53
C VAL A 351 3.92 -17.69 -40.98
N ALA A 352 4.20 -18.98 -41.16
CA ALA A 352 3.37 -20.05 -40.59
C ALA A 352 3.40 -20.06 -39.05
N ALA A 353 4.57 -19.81 -38.43
CA ALA A 353 4.72 -19.65 -36.99
C ALA A 353 3.96 -18.41 -36.50
N PHE A 354 4.11 -17.26 -37.14
CA PHE A 354 3.41 -16.02 -36.82
C PHE A 354 1.89 -16.17 -36.92
N LEU A 355 1.38 -16.85 -37.96
CA LEU A 355 -0.06 -17.14 -38.09
C LEU A 355 -0.56 -18.13 -37.03
N ARG A 356 0.24 -19.13 -36.63
CA ARG A 356 -0.06 -20.02 -35.49
C ARG A 356 -0.07 -19.26 -34.16
N ILE A 357 0.92 -18.42 -33.92
CA ILE A 357 1.03 -17.56 -32.73
C ILE A 357 -0.15 -16.58 -32.68
N ARG A 358 -0.50 -15.92 -33.80
CA ARG A 358 -1.65 -15.02 -33.89
C ARG A 358 -2.98 -15.76 -33.64
N ARG A 359 -3.16 -16.97 -34.19
CA ARG A 359 -4.33 -17.83 -33.87
C ARG A 359 -4.34 -18.29 -32.41
N LYS A 360 -3.19 -18.57 -31.80
CA LYS A 360 -3.07 -18.91 -30.37
C LYS A 360 -3.36 -17.68 -29.48
N ARG A 361 -2.87 -16.49 -29.84
CA ARG A 361 -3.12 -15.21 -29.17
C ARG A 361 -4.59 -14.78 -29.27
N GLN A 362 -5.25 -14.98 -30.41
CA GLN A 362 -6.70 -14.78 -30.54
C GLN A 362 -7.54 -15.78 -29.72
N ARG A 363 -7.05 -17.01 -29.51
CA ARG A 363 -7.68 -17.96 -28.57
C ARG A 363 -7.43 -17.58 -27.10
N TYR A 364 -6.24 -17.04 -26.79
CA TYR A 364 -5.87 -16.58 -25.44
C TYR A 364 -6.62 -15.30 -25.02
N GLN A 365 -6.74 -14.31 -25.91
CA GLN A 365 -7.53 -13.09 -25.68
C GLN A 365 -9.04 -13.35 -25.51
N ARG A 366 -9.56 -14.46 -26.07
CA ARG A 366 -10.92 -14.93 -25.78
C ARG A 366 -11.05 -15.68 -24.44
N GLY A 367 -9.94 -16.01 -23.78
CA GLY A 367 -9.89 -16.69 -22.48
C GLY A 367 -9.63 -15.77 -21.28
N THR A 368 -9.17 -14.54 -21.50
CA THR A 368 -8.88 -13.56 -20.43
C THR A 368 -10.05 -12.63 -20.10
N MET A 369 -11.03 -12.45 -21.00
CA MET A 369 -12.34 -11.91 -20.63
C MET A 369 -13.20 -13.00 -19.99
N LYS A 370 -12.97 -13.27 -18.69
CA LYS A 370 -13.96 -14.01 -17.89
C LYS A 370 -15.11 -13.08 -17.52
N ARG A 371 -16.07 -12.97 -18.45
CA ARG A 371 -17.48 -12.75 -18.05
C ARG A 371 -17.80 -13.84 -17.02
N VAL A 372 -18.39 -13.49 -15.87
CA VAL A 372 -18.71 -14.47 -14.83
C VAL A 372 -19.72 -15.48 -15.39
N GLU A 373 -19.25 -16.65 -15.80
CA GLU A 373 -20.10 -17.74 -16.29
C GLU A 373 -20.80 -18.39 -15.10
N VAL A 374 -22.05 -17.98 -14.90
CA VAL A 374 -22.93 -18.50 -13.84
C VAL A 374 -23.20 -19.99 -14.07
N SER A 375 -22.39 -20.84 -13.45
CA SER A 375 -22.78 -22.20 -13.11
C SER A 375 -23.87 -22.14 -12.03
N ARG A 376 -24.81 -23.10 -12.05
CA ARG A 376 -26.04 -23.06 -11.22
C ARG A 376 -25.72 -22.83 -9.73
N PRO A 377 -26.53 -22.03 -9.02
CA PRO A 377 -26.22 -21.63 -7.66
C PRO A 377 -26.37 -22.81 -6.69
N ASN A 378 -25.27 -23.19 -6.03
CA ASN A 378 -25.39 -23.76 -4.70
C ASN A 378 -25.85 -22.63 -3.77
N HIS A 379 -27.07 -22.73 -3.24
CA HIS A 379 -27.64 -21.79 -2.28
C HIS A 379 -26.84 -21.81 -0.96
N TYR A 380 -25.73 -21.07 -0.90
CA TYR A 380 -25.28 -20.48 0.34
C TYR A 380 -26.13 -19.23 0.58
N GLY A 381 -27.33 -19.45 1.13
CA GLY A 381 -28.22 -18.37 1.52
C GLY A 381 -27.54 -17.48 2.56
N PHE A 382 -27.31 -16.22 2.22
CA PHE A 382 -26.86 -15.19 3.16
C PHE A 382 -28.00 -14.91 4.14
N ASP A 383 -28.07 -15.67 5.24
CA ASP A 383 -29.18 -15.58 6.17
C ASP A 383 -28.99 -14.42 7.16
N LEU A 384 -29.56 -13.26 6.80
CA LEU A 384 -29.67 -12.07 7.67
C LEU A 384 -30.28 -12.38 9.06
N ARG A 385 -30.95 -13.52 9.24
CA ARG A 385 -31.51 -13.96 10.53
C ARG A 385 -30.45 -14.34 11.56
N SER A 386 -29.22 -14.67 11.15
CA SER A 386 -28.25 -15.35 12.02
C SER A 386 -27.44 -14.44 12.95
N THR A 387 -27.48 -13.11 12.78
CA THR A 387 -26.68 -12.18 13.59
C THR A 387 -27.44 -10.91 14.04
N CYS A 388 -27.51 -10.74 15.37
CA CYS A 388 -28.11 -9.67 16.19
C CYS A 388 -29.65 -9.66 16.39
N ASP A 389 -30.03 -9.57 17.68
CA ASP A 389 -31.30 -9.21 18.32
C ASP A 389 -32.63 -9.28 17.54
N GLY A 390 -33.44 -10.27 17.92
CA GLY A 390 -34.82 -10.15 18.45
C GLY A 390 -35.94 -9.43 17.69
N ASN A 391 -35.68 -8.37 16.92
CA ASN A 391 -36.71 -7.49 16.38
C ASN A 391 -37.07 -7.87 14.94
N SER A 392 -38.23 -8.53 14.77
CA SER A 392 -38.70 -9.01 13.47
C SER A 392 -38.99 -7.90 12.44
N HIS A 393 -39.25 -6.67 12.89
CA HIS A 393 -39.58 -5.56 11.99
C HIS A 393 -38.35 -5.03 11.24
N ILE A 394 -37.23 -4.78 11.94
CA ILE A 394 -35.99 -4.31 11.27
C ILE A 394 -35.41 -5.38 10.34
N GLN A 395 -35.57 -6.67 10.68
CA GLN A 395 -35.20 -7.78 9.79
C GLN A 395 -36.03 -7.78 8.48
N SER A 396 -37.31 -7.39 8.53
CA SER A 396 -38.13 -7.21 7.34
C SER A 396 -37.62 -6.07 6.46
N ILE A 397 -37.36 -4.89 7.04
CA ILE A 397 -36.85 -3.71 6.31
C ILE A 397 -35.51 -4.05 5.64
N LEU A 398 -34.55 -4.60 6.39
CA LEU A 398 -33.24 -4.99 5.86
C LEU A 398 -33.35 -6.08 4.77
N SER A 399 -34.30 -7.01 4.88
CA SER A 399 -34.54 -8.03 3.84
C SER A 399 -35.13 -7.46 2.56
N GLN A 400 -36.02 -6.46 2.65
CA GLN A 400 -36.57 -5.77 1.47
C GLN A 400 -35.49 -4.92 0.78
N TYR A 401 -34.76 -4.14 1.57
CA TYR A 401 -33.67 -3.28 1.08
C TYR A 401 -32.55 -4.10 0.43
N SER A 402 -32.18 -5.25 1.02
CA SER A 402 -31.22 -6.20 0.42
C SER A 402 -31.69 -6.76 -0.92
N LYS A 403 -33.01 -6.95 -1.15
CA LYS A 403 -33.54 -7.42 -2.44
C LYS A 403 -33.49 -6.32 -3.50
N LEU A 404 -33.77 -5.07 -3.13
CA LEU A 404 -33.66 -3.95 -4.06
C LEU A 404 -32.21 -3.70 -4.48
N LEU A 405 -31.22 -3.98 -3.62
CA LEU A 405 -29.80 -3.83 -3.97
C LEU A 405 -29.26 -4.95 -4.87
N ASP A 406 -29.99 -6.04 -5.14
CA ASP A 406 -29.45 -7.20 -5.86
C ASP A 406 -29.11 -6.88 -7.32
N VAL A 407 -27.82 -6.98 -7.66
CA VAL A 407 -27.28 -6.67 -8.99
C VAL A 407 -27.21 -7.93 -9.83
N ASN A 408 -27.76 -7.88 -11.04
CA ASN A 408 -27.65 -9.00 -11.97
C ASN A 408 -26.16 -9.28 -12.32
N PRO A 409 -25.65 -10.52 -12.20
CA PRO A 409 -24.26 -10.84 -12.51
C PRO A 409 -23.82 -10.48 -13.94
N LYS A 410 -24.75 -10.32 -14.88
CA LYS A 410 -24.46 -9.91 -16.27
C LYS A 410 -24.25 -8.41 -16.43
N ASP A 411 -24.67 -7.63 -15.44
CA ASP A 411 -24.69 -6.17 -15.46
C ASP A 411 -23.56 -5.55 -14.61
N LEU A 412 -22.70 -6.38 -14.00
CA LEU A 412 -21.47 -5.96 -13.31
C LEU A 412 -20.23 -6.65 -13.89
N GLU A 413 -19.31 -5.88 -14.43
CA GLU A 413 -17.95 -6.29 -14.77
C GLU A 413 -17.03 -5.92 -13.58
N ILE A 414 -16.34 -6.91 -13.00
CA ILE A 414 -15.35 -6.69 -11.94
C ILE A 414 -13.95 -6.79 -12.54
N ARG A 415 -13.16 -5.72 -12.46
CA ARG A 415 -11.79 -5.67 -12.98
C ARG A 415 -10.82 -6.11 -11.90
N THR A 416 -10.61 -7.42 -11.81
CA THR A 416 -9.75 -8.04 -10.79
C THR A 416 -8.27 -7.69 -10.92
N ASP A 417 -7.89 -7.11 -12.05
CA ASP A 417 -6.58 -6.51 -12.35
C ASP A 417 -6.45 -5.06 -11.84
N GLU A 418 -7.53 -4.28 -11.83
CA GLU A 418 -7.58 -2.93 -11.27
C GLU A 418 -7.96 -2.94 -9.77
N MET A 419 -7.06 -3.45 -8.92
CA MET A 419 -7.20 -3.38 -7.45
C MET A 419 -7.05 -1.94 -6.95
N LEU A 420 -8.07 -1.43 -6.26
CA LEU A 420 -8.10 -0.08 -5.68
C LEU A 420 -7.53 -0.04 -4.25
N GLY A 421 -7.65 -1.14 -3.50
CA GLY A 421 -7.13 -1.25 -2.14
C GLY A 421 -7.29 -2.65 -1.56
N ARG A 422 -6.48 -2.97 -0.55
CA ARG A 422 -6.54 -4.23 0.21
C ARG A 422 -6.25 -3.91 1.68
N GLY A 423 -7.16 -4.29 2.56
CA GLY A 423 -7.04 -4.14 4.02
C GLY A 423 -7.11 -5.49 4.72
N GLU A 424 -7.10 -5.48 6.05
CA GLU A 424 -7.17 -6.70 6.88
C GLU A 424 -8.47 -7.51 6.65
N PHE A 425 -9.57 -6.80 6.39
CA PHE A 425 -10.92 -7.36 6.35
C PHE A 425 -11.50 -7.56 4.92
N GLY A 426 -10.77 -7.16 3.87
CA GLY A 426 -11.28 -7.23 2.51
C GLY A 426 -10.38 -6.63 1.43
N ILE A 427 -10.80 -6.82 0.18
CA ILE A 427 -10.16 -6.29 -1.03
C ILE A 427 -11.18 -5.51 -1.85
N VAL A 428 -10.75 -4.40 -2.45
CA VAL A 428 -11.56 -3.50 -3.28
C VAL A 428 -11.00 -3.49 -4.69
N PHE A 429 -11.84 -3.82 -5.67
CA PHE A 429 -11.54 -3.73 -7.09
C PHE A 429 -12.31 -2.58 -7.72
N LYS A 430 -11.85 -2.10 -8.88
CA LYS A 430 -12.67 -1.29 -9.77
C LYS A 430 -13.65 -2.19 -10.51
N GLY A 431 -14.83 -1.66 -10.82
CA GLY A 431 -15.82 -2.35 -11.63
C GLY A 431 -16.55 -1.40 -12.56
N ILE A 432 -17.31 -1.98 -13.48
CA ILE A 432 -18.22 -1.27 -14.38
C ILE A 432 -19.60 -1.91 -14.24
N ALA A 433 -20.58 -1.12 -13.80
CA ALA A 433 -21.96 -1.54 -13.73
C ALA A 433 -22.74 -0.99 -14.93
N HIS A 434 -23.27 -1.87 -15.79
CA HIS A 434 -24.08 -1.51 -16.95
C HIS A 434 -25.53 -1.14 -16.61
N ARG A 435 -26.04 -1.68 -15.50
CA ARG A 435 -27.31 -1.31 -14.87
C ARG A 435 -27.15 -1.47 -13.36
N LEU A 436 -27.57 -0.46 -12.60
CA LEU A 436 -27.63 -0.50 -11.14
C LEU A 436 -29.10 -0.39 -10.72
N PRO A 437 -29.59 -1.21 -9.78
CA PRO A 437 -30.99 -1.16 -9.36
C PRO A 437 -31.32 0.12 -8.58
N THR A 438 -30.29 0.80 -8.04
CA THR A 438 -30.37 2.06 -7.30
C THR A 438 -30.52 3.31 -8.17
N ILE A 439 -30.33 3.20 -9.50
CA ILE A 439 -30.24 4.36 -10.40
C ILE A 439 -31.11 4.11 -11.64
N SER A 440 -32.24 4.82 -11.75
CA SER A 440 -33.24 4.58 -12.79
C SER A 440 -32.85 5.08 -14.18
N ASP A 441 -32.17 6.23 -14.27
CA ASP A 441 -32.11 7.04 -15.50
C ASP A 441 -30.70 7.28 -16.08
N VAL A 442 -29.64 6.66 -15.52
CA VAL A 442 -28.27 6.85 -16.05
C VAL A 442 -28.09 6.09 -17.37
N LYS A 443 -27.92 6.88 -18.45
CA LYS A 443 -27.64 6.38 -19.81
C LYS A 443 -26.17 5.95 -19.97
N GLY A 444 -25.80 4.80 -19.41
CA GLY A 444 -24.53 4.15 -19.73
C GLY A 444 -23.87 3.38 -18.58
N PRO A 445 -22.69 2.77 -18.84
CA PRO A 445 -21.90 2.10 -17.83
C PRO A 445 -21.40 3.08 -16.75
N THR A 446 -21.65 2.74 -15.48
CA THR A 446 -21.17 3.48 -14.30
C THR A 446 -19.92 2.80 -13.75
N VAL A 447 -18.86 3.58 -13.46
CA VAL A 447 -17.67 3.06 -12.77
C VAL A 447 -17.97 2.95 -11.27
N VAL A 448 -17.66 1.80 -10.69
CA VAL A 448 -17.98 1.45 -9.29
C VAL A 448 -16.76 0.89 -8.57
N ALA A 449 -16.76 0.95 -7.24
CA ALA A 449 -15.82 0.21 -6.39
C ALA A 449 -16.50 -1.08 -5.90
N VAL A 450 -15.80 -2.22 -5.91
CA VAL A 450 -16.37 -3.52 -5.55
C VAL A 450 -15.57 -4.13 -4.41
N LYS A 451 -16.11 -4.10 -3.18
CA LYS A 451 -15.49 -4.65 -1.97
C LYS A 451 -15.95 -6.09 -1.74
N THR A 452 -15.02 -6.99 -1.44
CA THR A 452 -15.27 -8.41 -1.18
C THR A 452 -14.24 -9.00 -0.21
N THR A 453 -14.50 -10.18 0.35
CA THR A 453 -13.52 -10.88 1.21
C THR A 453 -12.30 -11.31 0.41
N ILE A 454 -11.13 -11.31 1.07
CA ILE A 454 -9.88 -11.81 0.47
C ILE A 454 -9.96 -13.32 0.33
N ASN A 455 -10.30 -14.01 1.42
CA ASN A 455 -10.43 -15.46 1.44
C ASN A 455 -11.91 -15.88 1.54
N PRO A 456 -12.52 -16.49 0.50
CA PRO A 456 -13.90 -16.97 0.57
C PRO A 456 -14.12 -18.13 1.56
N ALA A 457 -13.07 -18.75 2.11
CA ALA A 457 -13.20 -19.75 3.17
C ALA A 457 -13.17 -19.16 4.59
N ASP A 458 -12.81 -17.87 4.74
CA ASP A 458 -12.64 -17.24 6.05
C ASP A 458 -13.96 -16.68 6.60
N LYS A 459 -14.49 -17.36 7.62
CA LYS A 459 -15.76 -17.00 8.27
C LYS A 459 -15.69 -15.68 9.04
N GLU A 460 -14.52 -15.27 9.53
CA GLU A 460 -14.37 -14.01 10.25
C GLU A 460 -14.43 -12.84 9.27
N GLN A 461 -13.71 -12.91 8.14
CA GLN A 461 -13.82 -11.91 7.07
C GLN A 461 -15.24 -11.79 6.52
N HIS A 462 -15.96 -12.91 6.31
CA HIS A 462 -17.37 -12.85 5.90
C HIS A 462 -18.27 -12.19 6.95
N THR A 463 -18.02 -12.45 8.24
CA THR A 463 -18.80 -11.85 9.33
C THR A 463 -18.55 -10.35 9.44
N LEU A 464 -17.30 -9.90 9.27
CA LEU A 464 -16.93 -8.49 9.27
C LEU A 464 -17.50 -7.75 8.05
N LEU A 465 -17.40 -8.31 6.84
CA LEU A 465 -18.00 -7.74 5.64
C LEU A 465 -19.55 -7.67 5.73
N ALA A 466 -20.18 -8.68 6.34
CA ALA A 466 -21.62 -8.68 6.62
C ALA A 466 -22.01 -7.62 7.67
N SER A 467 -21.17 -7.41 8.69
CA SER A 467 -21.37 -6.36 9.69
C SER A 467 -21.22 -4.97 9.06
N GLU A 468 -20.21 -4.78 8.20
CA GLU A 468 -19.99 -3.56 7.43
C GLU A 468 -21.20 -3.24 6.54
N PHE A 469 -21.65 -4.21 5.75
CA PHE A 469 -22.88 -4.11 4.94
C PHE A 469 -24.07 -3.66 5.80
N LYS A 470 -24.29 -4.29 6.96
CA LYS A 470 -25.38 -3.96 7.88
C LYS A 470 -25.28 -2.54 8.45
N VAL A 471 -24.07 -2.02 8.68
CA VAL A 471 -23.85 -0.62 9.09
C VAL A 471 -24.16 0.34 7.94
N MET A 472 -23.66 0.08 6.72
CA MET A 472 -23.96 0.93 5.55
C MET A 472 -25.46 0.99 5.23
N MET A 473 -26.16 -0.15 5.37
CA MET A 473 -27.61 -0.25 5.20
C MET A 473 -28.42 0.55 6.23
N LYS A 474 -27.86 0.74 7.44
CA LYS A 474 -28.47 1.56 8.50
C LYS A 474 -28.05 3.03 8.41
N ALA A 475 -26.87 3.31 7.85
CA ALA A 475 -26.47 4.65 7.50
C ALA A 475 -27.40 5.23 6.43
N GLY A 476 -27.78 4.44 5.43
CA GLY A 476 -28.57 4.95 4.30
C GLY A 476 -27.71 5.77 3.35
N ARG A 477 -28.30 6.78 2.69
CA ARG A 477 -27.62 7.61 1.68
C ARG A 477 -27.29 9.01 2.18
N HIS A 478 -26.05 9.44 1.94
CA HIS A 478 -25.63 10.82 2.19
C HIS A 478 -24.55 11.26 1.20
N ILE A 479 -24.49 12.57 0.90
CA ILE A 479 -23.49 13.12 -0.01
C ILE A 479 -22.05 12.88 0.49
N ASN A 480 -21.82 13.02 1.80
CA ASN A 480 -20.49 12.85 2.41
C ASN A 480 -20.21 11.45 3.00
N ILE A 481 -21.00 10.44 2.63
CA ILE A 481 -20.73 9.03 2.93
C ILE A 481 -20.52 8.28 1.60
N VAL A 482 -19.70 7.23 1.59
CA VAL A 482 -19.63 6.30 0.45
C VAL A 482 -20.91 5.47 0.43
N ASN A 483 -21.77 5.71 -0.55
CA ASN A 483 -23.06 5.04 -0.66
C ASN A 483 -22.91 3.64 -1.27
N ILE A 484 -23.79 2.73 -0.84
CA ILE A 484 -23.95 1.42 -1.47
C ILE A 484 -24.88 1.53 -2.68
N LEU A 485 -24.40 1.05 -3.83
CA LEU A 485 -25.09 1.07 -5.12
C LEU A 485 -25.72 -0.28 -5.45
N GLY A 486 -25.26 -1.36 -4.84
CA GLY A 486 -25.81 -2.70 -4.99
C GLY A 486 -25.03 -3.77 -4.23
N ILE A 487 -25.54 -4.99 -4.27
CA ILE A 487 -24.87 -6.20 -3.81
C ILE A 487 -24.90 -7.25 -4.91
N LEU A 488 -23.89 -8.11 -4.96
CA LEU A 488 -23.87 -9.29 -5.81
C LEU A 488 -23.47 -10.48 -4.95
N GLN A 489 -24.37 -11.46 -4.82
CA GLN A 489 -24.09 -12.70 -4.09
C GLN A 489 -23.84 -13.84 -5.08
N LEU A 490 -22.63 -14.39 -5.06
CA LEU A 490 -22.22 -15.53 -5.88
C LEU A 490 -21.67 -16.65 -4.98
N ASP A 491 -20.40 -17.02 -5.18
CA ASP A 491 -19.60 -17.84 -4.27
C ASP A 491 -19.23 -17.10 -2.97
N LYS A 492 -19.19 -15.76 -3.03
CA LYS A 492 -19.00 -14.83 -1.91
C LYS A 492 -19.83 -13.57 -2.10
N LEU A 493 -19.87 -12.73 -1.06
CA LEU A 493 -20.51 -11.41 -1.09
C LEU A 493 -19.59 -10.39 -1.78
N TYR A 494 -20.16 -9.63 -2.71
CA TYR A 494 -19.54 -8.46 -3.33
C TYR A 494 -20.44 -7.24 -3.06
N MET A 495 -19.90 -6.23 -2.39
CA MET A 495 -20.58 -4.94 -2.18
C MET A 495 -20.18 -3.98 -3.29
N VAL A 496 -21.16 -3.42 -3.99
CA VAL A 496 -20.95 -2.44 -5.07
C VAL A 496 -21.16 -1.05 -4.49
N LEU A 497 -20.11 -0.24 -4.48
CA LEU A 497 -20.00 1.06 -3.83
C LEU A 497 -19.71 2.17 -4.86
N GLU A 498 -19.98 3.41 -4.48
CA GLU A 498 -19.55 4.59 -5.25
C GLU A 498 -18.03 4.61 -5.48
N PHE A 499 -17.61 4.89 -6.72
CA PHE A 499 -16.20 5.05 -7.06
C PHE A 499 -15.73 6.50 -6.83
N CYS A 500 -14.81 6.69 -5.89
CA CYS A 500 -14.17 7.97 -5.63
C CYS A 500 -12.86 8.08 -6.43
N GLN A 501 -12.87 8.89 -7.49
CA GLN A 501 -11.84 8.89 -8.54
C GLN A 501 -10.45 9.35 -8.07
N LEU A 502 -10.39 10.14 -7.00
CA LEU A 502 -9.17 10.83 -6.55
C LEU A 502 -8.50 10.13 -5.34
N GLY A 503 -8.99 8.94 -4.95
CA GLY A 503 -8.40 8.11 -3.90
C GLY A 503 -8.70 8.59 -2.49
N SER A 504 -7.85 8.22 -1.53
CA SER A 504 -7.97 8.67 -0.13
C SER A 504 -7.46 10.09 0.07
N LEU A 505 -8.09 10.82 0.99
CA LEU A 505 -7.76 12.21 1.33
C LEU A 505 -6.30 12.36 1.77
N LEU A 506 -5.78 11.39 2.54
CA LEU A 506 -4.38 11.36 2.94
C LEU A 506 -3.41 11.38 1.75
N MET A 507 -3.65 10.57 0.72
CA MET A 507 -2.82 10.58 -0.49
C MET A 507 -3.08 11.81 -1.36
N TYR A 508 -4.35 12.23 -1.47
CA TYR A 508 -4.76 13.40 -2.24
C TYR A 508 -4.06 14.70 -1.79
N ILE A 509 -3.95 14.89 -0.47
CA ILE A 509 -3.26 16.05 0.12
C ILE A 509 -1.73 15.86 0.09
N ARG A 510 -1.19 14.68 0.44
CA ARG A 510 0.26 14.42 0.41
C ARG A 510 0.89 14.68 -0.96
N ASN A 511 0.20 14.28 -2.03
CA ASN A 511 0.66 14.46 -3.41
C ASN A 511 0.71 15.94 -3.87
N ARG A 512 0.20 16.89 -3.06
CA ARG A 512 0.19 18.34 -3.34
C ARG A 512 1.10 19.16 -2.42
N ARG A 513 1.66 18.52 -1.38
CA ARG A 513 2.26 19.17 -0.20
C ARG A 513 3.40 20.16 -0.46
N THR A 514 4.16 20.02 -1.55
CA THR A 514 5.36 20.85 -1.80
C THR A 514 5.08 22.11 -2.60
N ASP A 515 4.23 22.03 -3.64
CA ASP A 515 4.17 23.05 -4.69
C ASP A 515 2.75 23.50 -5.06
N ALA A 516 1.71 22.78 -4.61
CA ALA A 516 0.32 22.97 -5.03
C ALA A 516 -0.64 23.29 -3.88
N VAL A 517 -0.14 23.83 -2.76
CA VAL A 517 -0.96 24.30 -1.63
C VAL A 517 -0.77 25.80 -1.42
N TYR A 518 -1.85 26.56 -1.53
CA TYR A 518 -1.88 28.00 -1.26
C TYR A 518 -2.38 28.27 0.16
N SER A 519 -1.46 28.65 1.05
CA SER A 519 -1.82 29.08 2.41
C SER A 519 -2.18 30.56 2.41
N HIS A 520 -3.40 30.88 2.85
CA HIS A 520 -3.88 32.26 3.06
C HIS A 520 -4.30 32.47 4.52
N VAL A 521 -3.48 31.95 5.43
CA VAL A 521 -3.55 32.21 6.87
C VAL A 521 -2.54 33.32 7.21
N HIS A 522 -3.00 34.37 7.89
CA HIS A 522 -2.16 35.46 8.36
C HIS A 522 -1.27 35.02 9.56
N GLU A 523 -0.27 35.81 9.93
CA GLU A 523 0.67 35.47 11.01
C GLU A 523 -0.02 35.31 12.38
N ASP A 524 -1.09 36.08 12.63
CA ASP A 524 -1.95 35.94 13.82
C ASP A 524 -2.89 34.72 13.77
N GLY A 525 -2.90 33.98 12.66
CA GLY A 525 -3.75 32.80 12.47
C GLY A 525 -5.17 33.10 11.99
N THR A 526 -5.49 34.33 11.60
CA THR A 526 -6.75 34.64 10.90
C THR A 526 -6.75 34.07 9.47
N LEU A 527 -7.91 33.63 8.99
CA LEU A 527 -8.10 33.18 7.61
C LEU A 527 -8.42 34.39 6.74
N LEU A 528 -7.53 34.72 5.80
CA LEU A 528 -7.75 35.80 4.84
C LEU A 528 -8.59 35.31 3.65
N PRO A 529 -9.21 36.21 2.87
CA PRO A 529 -9.80 35.88 1.58
C PRO A 529 -8.75 35.28 0.63
N CYS A 530 -9.17 34.35 -0.23
CA CYS A 530 -8.28 33.72 -1.20
C CYS A 530 -7.99 34.70 -2.35
N ASP A 531 -6.75 35.17 -2.50
CA ASP A 531 -6.35 36.09 -3.57
C ASP A 531 -6.30 35.38 -4.94
N PRO A 532 -7.19 35.72 -5.91
CA PRO A 532 -7.19 35.10 -7.23
C PRO A 532 -5.93 35.40 -8.05
N VAL A 533 -5.27 36.53 -7.78
CA VAL A 533 -4.04 36.94 -8.48
C VAL A 533 -2.85 36.12 -7.97
N ALA A 534 -2.71 35.94 -6.66
CA ALA A 534 -1.72 35.02 -6.08
C ALA A 534 -1.93 33.57 -6.56
N MET A 535 -3.18 33.09 -6.59
CA MET A 535 -3.54 31.77 -7.13
C MET A 535 -3.15 31.62 -8.61
N SER A 536 -3.49 32.60 -9.45
CA SER A 536 -3.14 32.62 -10.88
C SER A 536 -1.61 32.66 -11.12
N LYS A 537 -0.88 33.40 -10.29
CA LYS A 537 0.58 33.43 -10.31
C LYS A 537 1.18 32.09 -9.91
N MET A 538 0.67 31.44 -8.86
CA MET A 538 1.14 30.11 -8.45
C MET A 538 0.82 29.05 -9.50
N TRP A 539 -0.34 29.15 -10.15
CA TRP A 539 -0.71 28.31 -11.29
C TRP A 539 0.25 28.46 -12.47
N SER A 540 0.61 29.70 -12.82
CA SER A 540 1.57 29.97 -13.89
C SER A 540 2.92 29.29 -13.63
N LEU A 541 3.44 29.40 -12.40
CA LEU A 541 4.68 28.72 -11.98
C LEU A 541 4.57 27.18 -12.01
N LEU A 542 3.39 26.64 -11.66
CA LEU A 542 3.10 25.20 -11.77
C LEU A 542 2.94 24.73 -13.22
N CYS A 543 2.51 25.59 -14.14
CA CYS A 543 2.47 25.25 -15.57
C CYS A 543 3.88 25.24 -16.16
N GLU A 544 4.69 26.27 -15.88
CA GLU A 544 6.08 26.36 -16.32
C GLU A 544 6.94 25.17 -15.84
N ARG A 545 6.77 24.74 -14.59
CA ARG A 545 7.56 23.64 -14.02
C ARG A 545 7.12 22.23 -14.48
N GLU A 546 5.89 22.07 -14.94
CA GLU A 546 5.36 20.78 -15.43
C GLU A 546 5.28 20.72 -16.98
N ASP A 547 5.95 21.64 -17.69
CA ASP A 547 5.90 21.77 -19.16
C ASP A 547 4.46 21.78 -19.73
N ARG A 548 3.51 22.34 -18.98
CA ARG A 548 2.09 22.35 -19.36
C ARG A 548 1.73 23.55 -20.25
N PRO A 549 0.90 23.36 -21.29
CA PRO A 549 0.49 24.46 -22.16
C PRO A 549 -0.34 25.51 -21.41
N PRO A 550 -0.25 26.81 -21.77
CA PRO A 550 -0.91 27.90 -21.06
C PRO A 550 -2.43 28.03 -21.32
N ASP A 551 -2.98 27.28 -22.29
CA ASP A 551 -4.41 27.28 -22.64
C ASP A 551 -5.25 26.43 -21.67
N GLN A 552 -5.36 26.89 -20.42
CA GLN A 552 -6.03 26.14 -19.35
C GLN A 552 -7.07 26.98 -18.60
N THR A 553 -8.27 26.42 -18.48
CA THR A 553 -9.45 27.02 -17.85
C THR A 553 -9.27 27.19 -16.34
N ALA A 554 -10.03 28.12 -15.76
CA ALA A 554 -10.05 28.34 -14.31
C ALA A 554 -10.39 27.06 -13.51
N GLU A 555 -11.18 26.15 -14.09
CA GLU A 555 -11.51 24.84 -13.51
C GLU A 555 -10.25 23.99 -13.28
N LYS A 556 -9.34 23.90 -14.25
CA LYS A 556 -8.09 23.11 -14.10
C LYS A 556 -7.18 23.69 -13.02
N MET A 557 -7.09 25.02 -12.95
CA MET A 557 -6.39 25.71 -11.86
C MET A 557 -7.01 25.38 -10.50
N GLN A 558 -8.35 25.45 -10.41
CA GLN A 558 -9.11 25.16 -9.20
C GLN A 558 -9.01 23.68 -8.79
N GLU A 559 -8.87 22.73 -9.72
CA GLU A 559 -8.66 21.31 -9.43
C GLU A 559 -7.22 21.00 -8.96
N ALA A 560 -6.23 21.65 -9.57
CA ALA A 560 -4.81 21.41 -9.29
C ALA A 560 -4.39 21.97 -7.92
N ILE A 561 -4.70 23.24 -7.65
CA ILE A 561 -4.25 23.98 -6.46
C ILE A 561 -5.23 23.80 -5.30
N LEU A 562 -4.72 23.49 -4.12
CA LEU A 562 -5.49 23.37 -2.89
C LEU A 562 -5.26 24.59 -1.99
N SER A 563 -6.31 25.37 -1.72
CA SER A 563 -6.25 26.53 -0.81
C SER A 563 -6.54 26.15 0.64
N THR A 564 -6.16 26.99 1.62
CA THR A 564 -6.63 26.81 3.01
C THR A 564 -8.17 26.77 3.09
N GLY A 565 -8.87 27.56 2.28
CA GLY A 565 -10.32 27.55 2.18
C GLY A 565 -10.88 26.20 1.70
N ASP A 566 -10.18 25.49 0.81
CA ASP A 566 -10.55 24.12 0.44
C ASP A 566 -10.38 23.14 1.62
N LEU A 567 -9.32 23.30 2.43
CA LEU A 567 -9.12 22.48 3.65
C LEU A 567 -10.23 22.71 4.70
N VAL A 568 -10.73 23.95 4.82
CA VAL A 568 -11.89 24.27 5.67
C VAL A 568 -13.17 23.62 5.11
N LYS A 569 -13.40 23.69 3.79
CA LYS A 569 -14.52 23.00 3.12
C LYS A 569 -14.44 21.47 3.26
N PHE A 570 -13.24 20.90 3.29
CA PHE A 570 -13.02 19.47 3.55
C PHE A 570 -13.44 19.11 4.97
N SER A 571 -13.03 19.93 5.94
CA SER A 571 -13.39 19.77 7.36
C SER A 571 -14.92 19.83 7.56
N HIS A 572 -15.58 20.79 6.93
CA HIS A 572 -17.04 20.97 6.95
C HIS A 572 -17.79 19.75 6.37
N GLN A 573 -17.38 19.28 5.19
CA GLN A 573 -17.98 18.10 4.54
C GLN A 573 -17.87 16.84 5.41
N ILE A 574 -16.72 16.61 6.04
CA ILE A 574 -16.53 15.46 6.93
C ILE A 574 -17.38 15.63 8.20
N ALA A 575 -17.47 16.83 8.77
CA ALA A 575 -18.33 17.09 9.92
C ALA A 575 -19.82 16.84 9.60
N ARG A 576 -20.30 17.27 8.43
CA ARG A 576 -21.66 16.98 7.93
C ARG A 576 -21.89 15.46 7.80
N GLY A 577 -20.90 14.72 7.27
CA GLY A 577 -20.95 13.27 7.18
C GLY A 577 -20.99 12.56 8.55
N MET A 578 -20.19 13.01 9.51
CA MET A 578 -20.19 12.44 10.86
C MET A 578 -21.46 12.77 11.65
N GLU A 579 -21.99 13.99 11.53
CA GLU A 579 -23.28 14.39 12.12
C GLU A 579 -24.40 13.46 11.67
N TYR A 580 -24.46 13.19 10.36
CA TYR A 580 -25.41 12.26 9.74
C TYR A 580 -25.29 10.81 10.24
N LEU A 581 -24.08 10.34 10.55
CA LEU A 581 -23.83 9.01 11.13
C LEU A 581 -24.22 8.97 12.62
N THR A 582 -23.88 10.00 13.38
CA THR A 582 -24.24 10.13 14.80
C THR A 582 -25.75 10.21 14.98
N SER A 583 -26.47 10.92 14.11
CA SER A 583 -27.95 10.96 14.12
C SER A 583 -28.60 9.61 13.85
N ARG A 584 -27.83 8.61 13.40
CA ARG A 584 -28.22 7.22 13.14
C ARG A 584 -27.58 6.22 14.12
N CYS A 585 -27.01 6.72 15.21
CA CYS A 585 -26.35 5.93 16.27
C CYS A 585 -25.26 4.98 15.72
N ILE A 586 -24.50 5.47 14.73
CA ILE A 586 -23.34 4.78 14.16
C ILE A 586 -22.07 5.42 14.72
N ILE A 587 -21.21 4.58 15.30
CA ILE A 587 -19.86 4.94 15.77
C ILE A 587 -18.85 4.35 14.77
N HIS A 588 -18.00 5.20 14.20
CA HIS A 588 -17.05 4.87 13.12
C HIS A 588 -15.80 4.14 13.62
N ARG A 589 -15.21 4.61 14.73
CA ARG A 589 -14.04 4.04 15.45
C ARG A 589 -12.69 4.06 14.74
N ASP A 590 -12.67 4.18 13.42
CA ASP A 590 -11.44 4.39 12.62
C ASP A 590 -11.53 5.64 11.73
N LEU A 591 -11.95 6.77 12.29
CA LEU A 591 -12.05 8.04 11.56
C LEU A 591 -10.65 8.67 11.38
N ALA A 592 -10.13 8.66 10.16
CA ALA A 592 -8.80 9.13 9.81
C ALA A 592 -8.71 9.53 8.31
N ALA A 593 -7.69 10.29 7.91
CA ALA A 593 -7.58 10.81 6.53
C ALA A 593 -7.38 9.70 5.48
N ARG A 594 -6.94 8.51 5.90
CA ARG A 594 -6.89 7.29 5.06
C ARG A 594 -8.29 6.77 4.67
N ASN A 595 -9.29 6.99 5.52
CA ASN A 595 -10.64 6.41 5.41
C ASN A 595 -11.68 7.43 4.92
N VAL A 596 -11.25 8.65 4.59
CA VAL A 596 -12.03 9.61 3.80
C VAL A 596 -11.56 9.52 2.35
N LEU A 597 -12.48 9.35 1.40
CA LEU A 597 -12.22 9.33 -0.02
C LEU A 597 -12.60 10.66 -0.69
N VAL A 598 -11.94 10.95 -1.80
CA VAL A 598 -12.16 12.16 -2.62
C VAL A 598 -12.78 11.76 -3.95
N ALA A 599 -14.00 12.21 -4.20
CA ALA A 599 -14.70 12.07 -5.47
C ALA A 599 -14.48 13.31 -6.37
N HIS A 600 -14.97 13.25 -7.60
CA HIS A 600 -14.96 14.37 -8.54
C HIS A 600 -15.60 15.65 -7.93
N HIS A 601 -15.18 16.82 -8.41
CA HIS A 601 -15.46 18.13 -7.80
C HIS A 601 -15.06 18.27 -6.31
N ARG A 602 -14.11 17.44 -5.83
CA ARG A 602 -13.62 17.43 -4.44
C ARG A 602 -14.69 17.15 -3.37
N ILE A 603 -15.73 16.40 -3.73
CA ILE A 603 -16.70 15.90 -2.76
C ILE A 603 -16.03 14.83 -1.88
N LEU A 604 -16.05 15.03 -0.56
CA LEU A 604 -15.45 14.11 0.40
C LEU A 604 -16.48 13.10 0.90
N LYS A 605 -16.09 11.83 0.96
CA LYS A 605 -16.94 10.70 1.37
C LYS A 605 -16.25 9.84 2.42
N ILE A 606 -16.85 9.72 3.60
CA ILE A 606 -16.38 8.84 4.68
C ILE A 606 -16.62 7.38 4.30
N SER A 607 -15.65 6.51 4.59
CA SER A 607 -15.58 5.13 4.10
C SER A 607 -14.93 4.18 5.12
N ASP A 608 -14.94 2.88 4.79
CA ASP A 608 -14.40 1.76 5.58
C ASP A 608 -15.07 1.57 6.95
N PHE A 609 -16.33 1.12 6.91
CA PHE A 609 -17.13 0.82 8.08
C PHE A 609 -16.79 -0.54 8.73
N GLY A 610 -15.63 -1.13 8.40
CA GLY A 610 -15.22 -2.47 8.85
C GLY A 610 -15.06 -2.63 10.37
N LEU A 611 -14.73 -1.53 11.08
CA LEU A 611 -14.71 -1.47 12.55
C LEU A 611 -15.94 -0.76 13.16
N ALA A 612 -16.78 -0.16 12.32
CA ALA A 612 -17.92 0.63 12.77
C ALA A 612 -19.03 -0.26 13.35
N LYS A 613 -19.85 0.32 14.22
CA LYS A 613 -21.05 -0.35 14.76
C LYS A 613 -22.21 0.60 14.97
N HIS A 614 -23.40 0.03 14.84
CA HIS A 614 -24.67 0.59 15.30
C HIS A 614 -25.04 -0.01 16.66
N GLY A 615 -25.39 0.83 17.63
CA GLY A 615 -25.76 0.41 18.99
C GLY A 615 -25.91 1.61 19.92
N GLY A 616 -26.10 1.35 21.21
CA GLY A 616 -26.25 2.40 22.24
C GLY A 616 -25.00 3.26 22.45
N GLU A 617 -25.14 4.27 23.33
CA GLU A 617 -24.20 5.38 23.56
C GLU A 617 -22.73 4.97 23.73
N THR A 618 -22.48 3.82 24.36
CA THR A 618 -21.12 3.30 24.64
C THR A 618 -21.01 1.83 24.26
N TYR A 619 -19.85 1.42 23.74
CA TYR A 619 -19.55 0.04 23.39
C TYR A 619 -18.14 -0.37 23.81
N THR A 620 -18.02 -1.46 24.56
CA THR A 620 -16.74 -2.06 24.96
C THR A 620 -16.29 -3.14 23.95
N VAL A 621 -15.05 -3.05 23.46
CA VAL A 621 -14.48 -4.10 22.58
C VAL A 621 -13.93 -5.26 23.41
N SER A 622 -14.71 -6.34 23.49
CA SER A 622 -14.36 -7.56 24.25
C SER A 622 -13.29 -8.46 23.61
N ASN A 623 -13.00 -8.31 22.31
CA ASN A 623 -12.03 -9.15 21.61
C ASN A 623 -10.64 -8.47 21.57
N ALA A 624 -9.62 -9.13 22.12
CA ALA A 624 -8.28 -8.56 22.25
C ALA A 624 -7.49 -8.50 20.93
N SER A 625 -7.90 -9.27 19.92
CA SER A 625 -7.20 -9.43 18.63
C SER A 625 -7.40 -8.30 17.62
N VAL A 626 -8.41 -7.45 17.78
CA VAL A 626 -8.72 -6.38 16.82
C VAL A 626 -7.63 -5.31 16.86
N ALA A 627 -6.99 -5.04 15.72
CA ALA A 627 -6.06 -3.92 15.57
C ALA A 627 -6.82 -2.59 15.70
N LEU A 628 -6.29 -1.66 16.50
CA LEU A 628 -6.93 -0.38 16.80
C LEU A 628 -6.03 0.81 16.41
N PRO A 629 -6.60 1.92 15.93
CA PRO A 629 -5.85 3.06 15.39
C PRO A 629 -5.33 3.97 16.51
N ILE A 630 -4.36 3.49 17.31
CA ILE A 630 -3.90 4.11 18.57
C ILE A 630 -3.71 5.64 18.51
N LEU A 631 -3.12 6.19 17.44
CA LEU A 631 -2.85 7.63 17.32
C LEU A 631 -4.09 8.50 17.05
N TRP A 632 -5.23 7.90 16.69
CA TRP A 632 -6.51 8.58 16.47
C TRP A 632 -7.47 8.41 17.66
N MET A 633 -7.13 7.58 18.65
CA MET A 633 -8.02 7.26 19.78
C MET A 633 -7.83 8.22 20.96
N PRO A 634 -8.89 8.53 21.72
CA PRO A 634 -8.81 9.25 22.98
C PRO A 634 -8.29 8.35 24.13
N PRO A 635 -7.84 8.93 25.26
CA PRO A 635 -7.34 8.18 26.40
C PRO A 635 -8.36 7.19 27.01
N ASP A 636 -9.64 7.56 27.09
CA ASP A 636 -10.72 6.67 27.55
C ASP A 636 -10.85 5.40 26.69
N ALA A 637 -10.83 5.53 25.36
CA ALA A 637 -10.88 4.38 24.46
C ALA A 637 -9.58 3.56 24.47
N LEU A 638 -8.43 4.19 24.69
CA LEU A 638 -7.13 3.51 24.78
C LEU A 638 -6.99 2.65 26.05
N LEU A 639 -7.49 3.16 27.18
CA LEU A 639 -7.39 2.51 28.49
C LEU A 639 -8.53 1.52 28.74
N ASN A 640 -9.78 1.91 28.47
CA ASN A 640 -10.97 1.13 28.84
C ASN A 640 -11.54 0.32 27.66
N ARG A 641 -11.08 0.55 26.42
CA ARG A 641 -11.65 -0.02 25.18
C ARG A 641 -13.13 0.31 24.96
N GLU A 642 -13.59 1.43 25.53
CA GLU A 642 -14.93 1.98 25.38
C GLU A 642 -14.97 3.00 24.25
N PHE A 643 -15.93 2.84 23.34
CA PHE A 643 -16.12 3.70 22.17
C PHE A 643 -17.53 4.31 22.20
N SER A 644 -17.61 5.61 21.97
CA SER A 644 -18.84 6.42 21.89
C SER A 644 -18.74 7.42 20.73
N GLU A 645 -19.79 8.20 20.47
CA GLU A 645 -19.71 9.37 19.57
C GLU A 645 -18.56 10.33 19.96
N LYS A 646 -18.26 10.46 21.26
CA LYS A 646 -17.20 11.31 21.80
C LYS A 646 -15.80 10.78 21.51
N SER A 647 -15.67 9.50 21.18
CA SER A 647 -14.42 8.90 20.72
C SER A 647 -14.15 9.23 19.25
N ASP A 648 -15.20 9.25 18.42
CA ASP A 648 -15.11 9.71 17.02
C ASP A 648 -14.85 11.23 16.94
N VAL A 649 -15.41 12.03 17.86
CA VAL A 649 -15.10 13.48 17.96
C VAL A 649 -13.60 13.73 18.20
N TRP A 650 -12.96 12.97 19.09
CA TRP A 650 -11.50 13.05 19.28
C TRP A 650 -10.76 12.70 17.98
N SER A 651 -11.18 11.60 17.34
CA SER A 651 -10.60 11.13 16.07
C SER A 651 -10.76 12.18 14.95
N PHE A 652 -11.87 12.90 14.93
CA PHE A 652 -12.11 14.05 14.04
C PHE A 652 -11.12 15.19 14.31
N GLY A 653 -10.81 15.52 15.57
CA GLY A 653 -9.75 16.49 15.89
C GLY A 653 -8.38 16.08 15.34
N ILE A 654 -8.02 14.79 15.43
CA ILE A 654 -6.79 14.25 14.84
C ILE A 654 -6.82 14.33 13.29
N LEU A 655 -7.97 14.02 12.67
CA LEU A 655 -8.20 14.16 11.23
C LEU A 655 -8.08 15.62 10.75
N LEU A 656 -8.61 16.60 11.49
CA LEU A 656 -8.36 18.01 11.21
C LEU A 656 -6.85 18.32 11.24
N TRP A 657 -6.12 17.80 12.23
CA TRP A 657 -4.66 17.97 12.27
C TRP A 657 -3.96 17.31 11.07
N GLU A 658 -4.40 16.11 10.61
CA GLU A 658 -3.91 15.50 9.36
C GLU A 658 -4.15 16.41 8.14
N ILE A 659 -5.35 16.98 8.01
CA ILE A 659 -5.73 17.86 6.88
C ILE A 659 -4.82 19.10 6.83
N PHE A 660 -4.69 19.84 7.94
CA PHE A 660 -3.95 21.10 7.96
C PHE A 660 -2.44 20.96 8.17
N SER A 661 -1.94 19.77 8.56
CA SER A 661 -0.52 19.43 8.51
C SER A 661 -0.06 18.93 7.12
N LEU A 662 -0.98 18.82 6.17
CA LEU A 662 -0.78 18.27 4.83
C LEU A 662 -0.41 16.78 4.83
N GLY A 663 -1.09 16.01 5.67
CA GLY A 663 -0.96 14.57 5.79
C GLY A 663 0.30 14.12 6.54
N GLN A 664 0.79 14.90 7.51
CA GLN A 664 1.85 14.43 8.42
C GLN A 664 1.34 13.29 9.30
N VAL A 665 2.26 12.52 9.87
CA VAL A 665 1.90 11.47 10.83
C VAL A 665 1.59 12.14 12.18
N PRO A 666 0.45 11.85 12.83
CA PRO A 666 0.14 12.41 14.14
C PRO A 666 1.20 12.05 15.20
N PHE A 667 1.52 13.04 16.04
CA PHE A 667 2.48 12.93 17.14
C PHE A 667 3.89 12.43 16.70
N ASP A 668 4.36 12.76 15.50
CA ASP A 668 5.64 12.29 14.95
C ASP A 668 6.85 13.06 15.51
N LEU A 669 7.02 13.01 16.83
CA LEU A 669 8.10 13.67 17.58
C LEU A 669 8.84 12.66 18.46
N PRO A 670 10.16 12.83 18.67
CA PRO A 670 11.01 11.81 19.33
C PRO A 670 10.68 11.57 20.81
N ASN A 671 9.96 12.49 21.46
CA ASN A 671 9.62 12.41 22.88
C ASN A 671 8.22 11.82 23.17
N VAL A 672 7.51 11.29 22.16
CA VAL A 672 6.14 10.78 22.34
C VAL A 672 6.15 9.32 22.78
N VAL A 673 5.46 9.04 23.88
CA VAL A 673 5.34 7.72 24.50
C VAL A 673 4.39 6.82 23.70
N LYS A 674 4.89 6.18 22.62
CA LYS A 674 4.10 5.29 21.75
C LYS A 674 4.24 3.80 22.05
N PHE A 675 4.87 3.39 23.16
CA PHE A 675 5.26 1.98 23.37
C PHE A 675 4.10 1.03 23.72
N SER A 676 2.98 1.52 24.23
CA SER A 676 1.73 0.75 24.32
C SER A 676 0.52 1.67 24.20
N ALA A 677 -0.66 1.11 23.91
CA ALA A 677 -1.91 1.88 23.90
C ALA A 677 -2.18 2.53 25.27
N ALA A 678 -1.95 1.79 26.37
CA ALA A 678 -2.12 2.28 27.72
C ALA A 678 -1.14 3.43 28.06
N ALA A 679 0.16 3.25 27.78
CA ALA A 679 1.15 4.29 28.07
C ALA A 679 0.98 5.55 27.21
N PHE A 680 0.47 5.40 25.97
CA PHE A 680 0.06 6.55 25.16
C PHE A 680 -1.18 7.23 25.74
N GLY A 681 -2.16 6.46 26.24
CA GLY A 681 -3.33 6.99 26.94
C GLY A 681 -2.97 7.74 28.23
N GLU A 682 -2.08 7.20 29.05
CA GLU A 682 -1.52 7.87 30.24
C GLU A 682 -0.79 9.18 29.86
N TRP A 683 0.05 9.15 28.84
CA TRP A 683 0.76 10.33 28.33
C TRP A 683 -0.20 11.42 27.80
N LEU A 684 -1.33 11.04 27.20
CA LEU A 684 -2.39 11.99 26.82
C LEU A 684 -3.10 12.57 28.07
N LEU A 685 -3.33 11.77 29.12
CA LEU A 685 -3.94 12.24 30.38
C LEU A 685 -3.04 13.21 31.15
N GLU A 686 -1.72 13.17 30.96
CA GLU A 686 -0.77 14.18 31.45
C GLU A 686 -0.95 15.56 30.76
N GLY A 687 -1.84 15.67 29.76
CA GLY A 687 -2.18 16.92 29.06
C GLY A 687 -1.39 17.15 27.76
N HIS A 688 -0.65 16.16 27.27
CA HIS A 688 0.10 16.29 26.03
C HIS A 688 -0.81 16.30 24.80
N GLN A 689 -0.77 17.38 24.02
CA GLN A 689 -1.53 17.56 22.78
C GLN A 689 -0.62 18.02 21.63
N MET A 690 -1.11 17.94 20.39
CA MET A 690 -0.35 18.41 19.21
C MET A 690 -0.46 19.93 19.04
N ALA A 691 0.65 20.57 18.69
CA ALA A 691 0.68 21.99 18.35
C ALA A 691 -0.08 22.30 17.05
N ARG A 692 -0.54 23.55 16.91
CA ARG A 692 -1.22 24.08 15.72
C ARG A 692 -0.38 23.87 14.45
N PRO A 693 -0.90 23.20 13.41
CA PRO A 693 -0.24 23.16 12.11
C PRO A 693 -0.08 24.58 11.53
N PRO A 694 1.04 24.93 10.89
CA PRO A 694 1.25 26.29 10.36
C PRO A 694 0.16 26.79 9.42
N GLY A 695 -0.43 25.90 8.61
CA GLY A 695 -1.53 26.22 7.69
C GLY A 695 -2.93 26.19 8.30
N ALA A 696 -3.08 25.92 9.60
CA ALA A 696 -4.39 25.90 10.28
C ALA A 696 -4.77 27.30 10.82
N PRO A 697 -5.93 27.86 10.46
CA PRO A 697 -6.49 29.03 11.13
C PRO A 697 -6.71 28.77 12.63
N LEU A 698 -6.67 29.81 13.46
CA LEU A 698 -6.92 29.68 14.91
C LEU A 698 -8.28 29.04 15.19
N ALA A 699 -9.36 29.52 14.55
CA ALA A 699 -10.71 28.98 14.73
C ALA A 699 -10.83 27.47 14.39
N ILE A 700 -9.98 26.94 13.52
CA ILE A 700 -9.90 25.50 13.25
C ILE A 700 -9.12 24.78 14.37
N TYR A 701 -8.03 25.37 14.85
CA TYR A 701 -7.27 24.83 15.97
C TYR A 701 -8.09 24.82 17.27
N ASP A 702 -8.92 25.83 17.52
CA ASP A 702 -9.87 25.86 18.62
C ASP A 702 -10.83 24.65 18.57
N VAL A 703 -11.34 24.32 17.37
CA VAL A 703 -12.12 23.08 17.15
C VAL A 703 -11.29 21.82 17.42
N MET A 704 -10.01 21.75 17.01
CA MET A 704 -9.14 20.62 17.36
C MET A 704 -9.01 20.46 18.88
N GLN A 705 -8.76 21.57 19.61
CA GLN A 705 -8.59 21.55 21.07
C GLN A 705 -9.87 21.14 21.80
N LEU A 706 -11.04 21.63 21.37
CA LEU A 706 -12.35 21.21 21.90
C LEU A 706 -12.60 19.71 21.67
N CYS A 707 -12.19 19.16 20.52
CA CYS A 707 -12.24 17.72 20.25
C CYS A 707 -11.30 16.90 21.15
N TRP A 708 -10.20 17.49 21.61
CA TRP A 708 -9.18 16.85 22.47
C TRP A 708 -9.37 17.11 23.98
N ASN A 709 -10.54 17.57 24.41
CA ASN A 709 -10.90 17.60 25.82
C ASN A 709 -10.77 16.20 26.43
N LEU A 710 -10.04 16.08 27.55
CA LEU A 710 -9.72 14.77 28.16
C LEU A 710 -10.99 14.05 28.63
N GLN A 711 -11.93 14.78 29.22
CA GLN A 711 -13.25 14.25 29.56
C GLN A 711 -14.13 14.15 28.31
N ALA A 712 -14.69 12.96 28.05
CA ALA A 712 -15.55 12.72 26.90
C ALA A 712 -16.80 13.62 26.86
N ALA A 713 -17.35 13.96 28.04
CA ALA A 713 -18.52 14.84 28.16
C ALA A 713 -18.26 16.28 27.71
N ASP A 714 -17.03 16.78 27.88
CA ASP A 714 -16.63 18.15 27.52
C ASP A 714 -16.30 18.29 26.02
N ARG A 715 -16.26 17.18 25.27
CA ARG A 715 -16.09 17.20 23.80
C ARG A 715 -17.41 17.60 23.15
N PRO A 716 -17.42 18.53 22.17
CA PRO A 716 -18.63 18.94 21.47
C PRO A 716 -19.28 17.74 20.74
N ASN A 717 -20.55 17.86 20.35
CA ASN A 717 -21.15 16.91 19.42
C ASN A 717 -20.93 17.36 17.96
N PHE A 718 -21.09 16.46 16.99
CA PHE A 718 -20.88 16.78 15.58
C PHE A 718 -21.82 17.86 15.03
N SER A 719 -23.02 18.04 15.59
CA SER A 719 -23.93 19.13 15.19
C SER A 719 -23.38 20.51 15.56
N THR A 720 -22.74 20.64 16.74
CA THR A 720 -22.03 21.86 17.14
C THR A 720 -20.81 22.10 16.27
N ILE A 721 -19.96 21.07 16.07
CA ILE A 721 -18.75 21.16 15.22
C ILE A 721 -19.12 21.58 13.79
N TRP A 722 -20.13 20.94 13.20
CA TRP A 722 -20.58 21.23 11.85
C TRP A 722 -21.08 22.66 11.70
N LYS A 723 -21.88 23.18 12.65
CA LYS A 723 -22.33 24.58 12.66
C LYS A 723 -21.16 25.56 12.74
N THR A 724 -20.20 25.35 13.65
CA THR A 724 -19.00 26.19 13.74
C THR A 724 -18.23 26.22 12.42
N LEU A 725 -18.12 25.08 11.73
CA LEU A 725 -17.46 24.99 10.43
C LEU A 725 -18.32 25.60 9.30
N ASP A 726 -19.64 25.53 9.38
CA ASP A 726 -20.57 26.12 8.41
C ASP A 726 -20.50 27.65 8.47
N ASP A 727 -20.49 28.23 9.67
CA ASP A 727 -20.27 29.66 9.91
C ASP A 727 -18.91 30.12 9.37
N LEU A 728 -17.83 29.35 9.59
CA LEU A 728 -16.51 29.65 9.03
C LEU A 728 -16.49 29.58 7.50
N VAL A 729 -17.20 28.65 6.88
CA VAL A 729 -17.33 28.56 5.42
C VAL A 729 -18.17 29.71 4.85
N ARG A 730 -19.27 30.09 5.51
CA ARG A 730 -20.12 31.24 5.12
C ARG A 730 -19.36 32.55 5.18
N ASN A 731 -18.70 32.83 6.31
CA ASN A 731 -17.89 34.04 6.47
C ASN A 731 -16.74 34.14 5.45
N ALA A 732 -16.18 33.00 5.02
CA ALA A 732 -15.19 32.95 3.94
C ALA A 732 -15.79 33.01 2.52
N ALA A 733 -17.11 32.88 2.36
CA ALA A 733 -17.83 32.87 1.09
C ALA A 733 -18.62 34.16 0.81
N GLU A 734 -18.97 34.96 1.82
CA GLU A 734 -19.69 36.23 1.62
C GLU A 734 -18.88 37.28 0.82
N GLU A 735 -17.56 37.11 0.69
CA GLU A 735 -16.70 37.93 -0.17
C GLU A 735 -16.34 37.27 -1.53
N SER A 736 -16.79 36.04 -1.80
CA SER A 736 -16.54 35.34 -3.07
C SER A 736 -17.80 34.61 -3.54
N ALA A 737 -18.46 35.18 -4.55
CA ALA A 737 -19.83 34.90 -4.98
C ALA A 737 -20.07 33.51 -5.63
N THR A 738 -19.54 32.44 -5.05
CA THR A 738 -19.74 31.06 -5.49
C THR A 738 -19.73 30.09 -4.30
N TYR A 739 -20.67 30.30 -3.37
CA TYR A 739 -21.13 29.19 -2.53
C TYR A 739 -21.81 28.19 -3.46
N LEU A 740 -21.12 27.10 -3.80
CA LEU A 740 -21.73 25.93 -4.43
C LEU A 740 -22.89 25.49 -3.53
N PRO A 741 -24.15 25.52 -3.99
CA PRO A 741 -25.23 24.92 -3.25
C PRO A 741 -25.01 23.42 -3.27
N LEU A 742 -24.39 22.90 -2.20
CA LEU A 742 -24.08 21.46 -2.04
C LEU A 742 -25.34 20.59 -2.03
N ASP A 743 -26.52 21.19 -1.95
CA ASP A 743 -27.81 20.53 -1.84
C ASP A 743 -28.55 20.43 -3.21
N GLU A 744 -28.46 21.41 -4.12
CA GLU A 744 -29.36 21.43 -5.30
C GLU A 744 -28.89 20.59 -6.51
N SER A 745 -27.59 20.54 -6.82
CA SER A 745 -27.09 19.84 -8.03
C SER A 745 -26.62 18.41 -7.79
N ALA A 746 -26.41 18.01 -6.53
CA ALA A 746 -25.95 16.67 -6.16
C ALA A 746 -27.11 15.70 -5.87
N GLU A 747 -28.29 16.21 -5.52
CA GLU A 747 -29.51 15.41 -5.33
C GLU A 747 -30.11 14.88 -6.65
N THR A 748 -29.63 15.34 -7.81
CA THR A 748 -30.15 14.94 -9.13
C THR A 748 -29.69 13.56 -9.63
N PHE A 749 -29.49 12.60 -8.72
CA PHE A 749 -29.73 11.20 -9.09
C PHE A 749 -31.23 10.95 -9.02
N GLN A 750 -31.87 10.71 -10.17
CA GLN A 750 -33.25 10.24 -10.22
C GLN A 750 -33.31 8.83 -9.62
N LEU A 751 -33.51 8.80 -8.30
CA LEU A 751 -33.57 7.62 -7.46
C LEU A 751 -34.85 6.83 -7.74
N ASN A 752 -34.75 5.50 -7.70
CA ASN A 752 -35.95 4.66 -7.65
C ASN A 752 -36.70 4.93 -6.33
N GLY A 753 -38.00 5.26 -6.42
CA GLY A 753 -38.82 5.69 -5.29
C GLY A 753 -38.91 4.67 -4.16
N ASP A 754 -38.83 3.37 -4.49
CA ASP A 754 -38.88 2.27 -3.52
C ASP A 754 -37.76 2.36 -2.46
N PHE A 755 -36.57 2.82 -2.85
CA PHE A 755 -35.45 3.02 -1.93
C PHE A 755 -35.69 4.21 -1.00
N LEU A 756 -36.27 5.28 -1.51
CA LEU A 756 -36.57 6.50 -0.75
C LEU A 756 -37.65 6.23 0.31
N GLU A 757 -38.57 5.29 0.05
CA GLU A 757 -39.55 4.83 1.04
C GLU A 757 -38.90 3.96 2.13
N LEU A 758 -38.02 3.02 1.78
CA LEU A 758 -37.29 2.20 2.75
C LEU A 758 -36.29 2.99 3.60
N ASP A 759 -35.61 3.99 3.04
CA ASP A 759 -34.76 4.93 3.81
C ASP A 759 -35.61 5.65 4.88
N ARG A 760 -36.82 6.13 4.52
CA ARG A 760 -37.77 6.75 5.48
C ARG A 760 -38.31 5.76 6.52
N GLU A 761 -38.51 4.48 6.17
CA GLU A 761 -38.90 3.46 7.16
C GLU A 761 -37.77 3.18 8.16
N MET A 762 -36.52 3.11 7.69
CA MET A 762 -35.34 2.96 8.54
C MET A 762 -35.18 4.18 9.48
N GLU A 763 -35.36 5.39 8.98
CA GLU A 763 -35.31 6.61 9.80
C GLU A 763 -36.38 6.63 10.89
N LYS A 764 -37.63 6.26 10.56
CA LYS A 764 -38.71 6.12 11.55
C LYS A 764 -38.39 5.07 12.61
N TYR A 765 -37.75 3.96 12.23
CA TYR A 765 -37.28 2.94 13.16
C TYR A 765 -36.23 3.51 14.13
N ILE A 766 -35.19 4.15 13.60
CA ILE A 766 -34.07 4.71 14.38
C ILE A 766 -34.57 5.79 15.35
N GLN A 767 -35.41 6.72 14.89
CA GLN A 767 -36.01 7.74 15.75
C GLN A 767 -36.85 7.14 16.89
N LYS A 768 -37.60 6.06 16.59
CA LYS A 768 -38.39 5.35 17.60
C LYS A 768 -37.49 4.63 18.62
N GLU A 769 -36.43 3.98 18.16
CA GLU A 769 -35.44 3.30 19.02
C GLU A 769 -34.81 4.32 20.00
N ASN A 770 -34.31 5.46 19.49
CA ASN A 770 -33.75 6.54 20.31
C ASN A 770 -34.75 7.08 21.35
N SER A 771 -35.98 7.37 20.94
CA SER A 771 -37.04 7.85 21.88
C SER A 771 -37.43 6.82 22.95
N THR A 772 -37.17 5.53 22.72
CA THR A 772 -37.45 4.44 23.67
C THR A 772 -36.30 4.30 24.66
N THR A 773 -35.06 4.45 24.18
CA THR A 773 -33.85 4.49 25.01
C THR A 773 -33.89 5.68 25.99
N ASP A 774 -34.20 6.89 25.51
CA ASP A 774 -34.40 8.09 26.34
C ASP A 774 -35.43 7.87 27.46
N ARG A 775 -36.59 7.28 27.13
CA ARG A 775 -37.64 6.96 28.11
C ARG A 775 -37.19 5.93 29.14
N SER A 776 -36.44 4.91 28.72
CA SER A 776 -35.88 3.88 29.60
C SER A 776 -34.86 4.48 30.58
N ILE A 777 -33.95 5.32 30.08
CA ILE A 777 -32.95 6.03 30.89
C ILE A 777 -33.64 6.99 31.86
N THR A 778 -34.63 7.77 31.42
CA THR A 778 -35.39 8.68 32.28
C THR A 778 -36.14 7.94 33.39
N GLN A 779 -36.75 6.79 33.11
CA GLN A 779 -37.41 5.95 34.13
C GLN A 779 -36.41 5.25 35.06
N GLY A 780 -35.23 4.88 34.55
CA GLY A 780 -34.13 4.34 35.34
C GLY A 780 -33.58 5.36 36.33
N LEU A 781 -33.28 6.57 35.86
CA LEU A 781 -32.87 7.70 36.70
C LEU A 781 -33.94 8.04 37.74
N GLN A 782 -35.23 8.14 37.36
CA GLN A 782 -36.31 8.38 38.32
C GLN A 782 -36.41 7.30 39.42
N LYS A 783 -36.17 6.01 39.08
CA LYS A 783 -36.09 4.93 40.07
C LYS A 783 -34.88 5.05 40.97
N VAL A 784 -33.71 5.38 40.42
CA VAL A 784 -32.47 5.59 41.21
C VAL A 784 -32.63 6.80 42.13
N THR A 785 -33.22 7.90 41.67
CA THR A 785 -33.53 9.07 42.52
C THR A 785 -34.57 8.72 43.59
N GLN A 786 -35.60 7.91 43.29
CA GLN A 786 -36.53 7.41 44.31
C GLN A 786 -35.85 6.51 45.35
N LEU A 787 -34.92 5.64 44.95
CA LEU A 787 -34.15 4.78 45.86
C LEU A 787 -33.21 5.61 46.74
N ILE A 788 -32.52 6.61 46.18
CA ILE A 788 -31.67 7.54 46.94
C ILE A 788 -32.50 8.36 47.94
N LEU A 789 -33.72 8.77 47.59
CA LEU A 789 -34.67 9.45 48.49
C LEU A 789 -35.33 8.51 49.51
N GLN A 790 -35.11 7.20 49.42
CA GLN A 790 -35.57 6.18 50.38
C GLN A 790 -34.45 5.63 51.27
N MET A 791 -33.20 6.07 51.06
CA MET A 791 -32.10 5.77 51.96
C MET A 791 -32.11 6.76 53.12
N ASP A 792 -32.22 6.23 54.34
CA ASP A 792 -32.31 7.02 55.58
C ASP A 792 -30.98 7.78 55.84
N PRO A 793 -30.98 9.11 56.09
CA PRO A 793 -29.74 9.88 56.20
C PRO A 793 -28.83 9.58 57.40
N GLU A 794 -29.22 8.69 58.32
CA GLU A 794 -28.49 8.37 59.56
C GLU A 794 -28.07 6.88 59.68
N ALA A 795 -27.91 6.16 58.56
CA ALA A 795 -27.45 4.76 58.52
C ALA A 795 -25.97 4.59 58.11
#